data_AF-A0A2G2IZY5-F1
#
_entry.id   AF-A0A2G2IZY5-F1
#
_cell.length_a   1.000
_cell.length_b   1.000
_cell.length_c   1.000
_cell.angle_alpha   90.00
_cell.angle_beta   90.00
_cell.angle_gamma   90.00
#
_symmetry.space_group_name_H-M   'P 1'
#
loop_
_entity.id
_entity.type
_entity.pdbx_description
1 polymer ?
#
loop_
_entity_poly.entity_id
_entity_poly.type
_entity_poly.pdbx_seq_one_letter_code
_entity_poly.pdbx_strand_id
1 'polypeptide(L)'
;MTKLTRILPLGAFCAALLLSACGDSSQTREGSASGGVNEASIVEADASNWLSHGRTYSEQRYSPLDDIRSDNTDELGLAWSYDLNTSRGIETTPIVNDGIMYVTATWNIVTALDAKTGEKLWEFDPEIDRSRAAFACCDVVNRGVALWGDSVFTATIDGRLIALNAKTGAEIWDVNTIDLTKAYTITGAPRVVKGKVIIGNGGAEMGVRGYVSAYDADTGEQVWRFYTVPGNPANGFENDTMEWAAKTWNGEYWAAGGGGTAWDSMAYDPELDLLYIGVGNGSPWNQAIRSPGGGDNLFLSSIVAVRPDTGQYVWHYQTTPGETWDYTATQHMILTELEIEGRMRKVIMQAPKNGFFYVIDRESGEFISANNFVPVNWATHIDKDTGRPVEVPAARDYVEAPYLQLPGSLGAHNWHPMSYSADTGLVYIPAQELPWAYMDKPDYQYREGLWNTGTDFSINALPTQEAEIKGLKAALKGRLLAWDPVAQKPAWKVEHAGPWNGGVLSTGGNLVFQGTADAHFAAYDAETGDRKWRFFTQTGIVAAPISYRVDGEQYIAVASGWGGGYVLGFGGVMPASTSENAGRILVFKLGGTETLPTMTPMEASMPAPPPSTADAATIAKGARAYMNMCSVCHGANGVSSGLVPSLQSSYALSEVADWKEIVLEGALSENGMPNFSKFVDVDMAEALRAYIIFETNSGRTNALFDKIGRMDEPRE
;
A
#
# COMPACT_ATOMS: atom_id res chain seq x y z
N MET A 1 93.20 6.77 35.97
CA MET A 1 91.89 6.19 36.36
C MET A 1 91.39 5.40 35.16
N THR A 2 91.94 4.19 34.99
CA THR A 2 91.28 2.88 35.26
C THR A 2 90.09 2.61 34.35
N LYS A 3 90.04 1.55 33.55
CA LYS A 3 90.96 0.48 33.11
C LYS A 3 90.19 -0.29 32.01
N LEU A 4 90.91 -0.77 30.98
CA LEU A 4 90.82 -2.04 30.21
C LEU A 4 89.51 -2.87 30.32
N THR A 5 89.02 -3.60 29.29
CA THR A 5 89.71 -4.70 28.58
C THR A 5 88.84 -5.28 27.44
N ARG A 6 89.50 -5.88 26.44
CA ARG A 6 89.02 -6.78 25.36
C ARG A 6 88.29 -8.04 25.88
N ILE A 7 87.57 -8.75 24.99
CA ILE A 7 87.77 -10.19 24.60
C ILE A 7 86.55 -10.74 23.78
N LEU A 8 86.83 -11.31 22.60
CA LEU A 8 86.10 -12.38 21.86
C LEU A 8 86.74 -13.76 22.24
N PRO A 9 86.27 -15.00 21.91
CA PRO A 9 85.09 -15.52 21.18
C PRO A 9 84.49 -16.85 21.79
N LEU A 10 83.78 -17.68 20.98
CA LEU A 10 83.24 -19.05 21.18
C LEU A 10 82.00 -19.18 22.09
N GLY A 11 80.96 -19.98 21.80
CA GLY A 11 80.64 -20.95 20.76
C GLY A 11 79.49 -21.86 21.23
N ALA A 12 78.77 -22.45 20.28
CA ALA A 12 77.94 -23.66 20.35
C ALA A 12 76.47 -23.64 20.88
N PHE A 13 75.57 -23.89 19.91
CA PHE A 13 74.56 -24.97 19.85
C PHE A 13 73.08 -24.74 20.19
N CYS A 14 72.25 -25.12 19.18
CA CYS A 14 70.85 -25.59 19.18
C CYS A 14 69.72 -24.61 19.54
N ALA A 15 68.83 -24.32 18.58
CA ALA A 15 67.68 -25.17 18.24
C ALA A 15 66.87 -24.57 17.07
N ALA A 16 66.19 -25.44 16.35
CA ALA A 16 65.43 -25.19 15.13
C ALA A 16 64.22 -24.24 15.30
N LEU A 17 63.86 -23.53 14.23
CA LEU A 17 62.53 -23.58 13.61
C LEU A 17 62.51 -22.72 12.34
N LEU A 18 62.30 -23.40 11.21
CA LEU A 18 61.93 -22.82 9.93
C LEU A 18 60.49 -22.31 10.06
N LEU A 19 60.29 -21.00 9.95
CA LEU A 19 58.96 -20.41 9.71
C LEU A 19 58.89 -19.97 8.26
N SER A 20 58.23 -20.81 7.48
CA SER A 20 57.66 -20.57 6.17
C SER A 20 56.80 -19.30 6.23
N ALA A 21 57.16 -18.29 5.44
CA ALA A 21 56.28 -17.16 5.18
C ALA A 21 55.15 -17.62 4.26
N CYS A 22 54.01 -18.00 4.85
CA CYS A 22 52.74 -18.03 4.13
C CYS A 22 52.32 -16.58 3.93
N GLY A 23 52.26 -16.15 2.66
CA GLY A 23 51.63 -14.90 2.28
C GLY A 23 50.15 -14.99 2.57
N ASP A 24 49.72 -14.20 3.55
CA ASP A 24 48.32 -13.98 3.84
C ASP A 24 47.80 -12.97 2.80
N SER A 25 47.13 -13.49 1.78
CA SER A 25 46.39 -12.66 0.82
C SER A 25 45.06 -12.25 1.45
N SER A 26 45.11 -11.39 2.46
CA SER A 26 43.96 -10.60 2.86
C SER A 26 43.85 -9.44 1.86
N GLN A 27 43.13 -9.70 0.76
CA GLN A 27 42.57 -8.60 -0.01
C GLN A 27 41.55 -7.90 0.89
N THR A 28 42.00 -6.83 1.55
CA THR A 28 41.11 -5.77 1.98
C THR A 28 40.32 -5.35 0.74
N ARG A 29 39.00 -5.60 0.75
CA ARG A 29 38.06 -4.89 -0.11
C ARG A 29 38.26 -3.40 0.23
N GLU A 30 39.09 -2.71 -0.55
CA GLU A 30 38.98 -1.27 -0.70
C GLU A 30 37.60 -1.03 -1.32
N GLY A 31 36.60 -0.94 -0.46
CA GLY A 31 35.32 -0.36 -0.84
C GLY A 31 35.63 1.02 -1.40
N SER A 32 35.26 1.25 -2.65
CA SER A 32 35.14 2.61 -3.15
C SER A 32 34.37 3.40 -2.10
N ALA A 33 34.92 4.52 -1.64
CA ALA A 33 34.14 5.48 -0.91
C ALA A 33 33.06 6.03 -1.87
N SER A 34 31.94 5.31 -2.03
CA SER A 34 30.70 5.89 -2.51
C SER A 34 30.23 6.83 -1.40
N GLY A 35 30.08 8.11 -1.71
CA GLY A 35 29.37 9.01 -0.82
C GLY A 35 27.95 8.46 -0.58
N GLY A 36 27.35 8.79 0.55
CA GLY A 36 25.97 8.41 0.85
C GLY A 36 24.98 8.80 -0.25
N VAL A 37 23.80 8.17 -0.23
CA VAL A 37 22.75 8.34 -1.26
C VAL A 37 22.38 9.82 -1.41
N ASN A 38 22.35 10.32 -2.63
CA ASN A 38 22.05 11.72 -2.91
C ASN A 38 21.24 11.85 -4.21
N GLU A 39 20.91 13.09 -4.58
CA GLU A 39 20.11 13.37 -5.77
C GLU A 39 20.76 12.78 -7.04
N ALA A 40 22.06 12.99 -7.22
CA ALA A 40 22.77 12.49 -8.39
C ALA A 40 22.71 10.97 -8.47
N SER A 41 22.94 10.25 -7.36
CA SER A 41 22.86 8.78 -7.38
C SER A 41 21.44 8.26 -7.67
N ILE A 42 20.38 8.93 -7.20
CA ILE A 42 18.99 8.54 -7.48
C ILE A 42 18.61 8.83 -8.94
N VAL A 43 19.14 9.90 -9.52
CA VAL A 43 18.93 10.24 -10.95
C VAL A 43 19.71 9.29 -11.85
N GLU A 44 20.99 9.03 -11.55
CA GLU A 44 21.82 8.07 -12.28
C GLU A 44 21.27 6.65 -12.18
N ALA A 45 20.74 6.28 -11.00
CA ALA A 45 20.06 5.03 -10.73
C ALA A 45 20.83 3.79 -11.22
N ASP A 46 22.07 3.64 -10.75
CA ASP A 46 22.90 2.46 -11.06
C ASP A 46 22.07 1.18 -10.95
N ALA A 47 22.10 0.37 -12.01
CA ALA A 47 21.23 -0.78 -12.15
C ALA A 47 21.44 -1.84 -11.06
N SER A 48 22.60 -1.82 -10.39
CA SER A 48 22.90 -2.71 -9.27
C SER A 48 22.12 -2.37 -8.02
N ASN A 49 21.62 -1.14 -7.91
CA ASN A 49 20.92 -0.60 -6.76
C ASN A 49 19.45 -0.28 -7.07
N TRP A 50 18.65 -0.13 -6.02
CA TRP A 50 17.28 0.36 -6.05
C TRP A 50 17.11 1.41 -4.94
N LEU A 51 17.47 2.66 -5.24
CA LEU A 51 17.73 3.69 -4.22
C LEU A 51 16.51 4.50 -3.76
N SER A 52 15.40 4.42 -4.49
CA SER A 52 14.15 5.11 -4.17
C SER A 52 12.96 4.16 -4.32
N HIS A 53 11.81 4.49 -3.75
CA HIS A 53 10.63 3.63 -3.74
C HIS A 53 10.26 3.11 -5.14
N GLY A 54 10.19 3.98 -6.14
CA GLY A 54 9.98 3.61 -7.56
C GLY A 54 11.27 3.47 -8.38
N ARG A 55 12.39 3.08 -7.75
CA ARG A 55 13.78 3.06 -8.26
C ARG A 55 14.38 4.44 -8.49
N THR A 56 13.70 5.27 -9.28
CA THR A 56 14.13 6.62 -9.66
C THR A 56 13.08 7.65 -9.24
N TYR A 57 13.38 8.94 -9.36
CA TYR A 57 12.39 10.01 -9.12
C TYR A 57 11.21 10.02 -10.08
N SER A 58 11.38 9.43 -11.27
CA SER A 58 10.31 9.26 -12.25
C SER A 58 9.34 8.13 -11.91
N GLU A 59 9.70 7.31 -10.91
CA GLU A 59 8.88 6.21 -10.39
C GLU A 59 8.48 5.16 -11.45
N GLN A 60 9.20 5.06 -12.57
CA GLN A 60 8.85 4.13 -13.66
C GLN A 60 8.84 2.65 -13.25
N ARG A 61 9.54 2.28 -12.16
CA ARG A 61 9.69 0.88 -11.72
C ARG A 61 10.16 -0.06 -12.84
N TYR A 62 11.04 0.46 -13.69
CA TYR A 62 11.74 -0.28 -14.72
C TYR A 62 13.18 -0.51 -14.28
N SER A 63 13.68 -1.75 -14.37
CA SER A 63 15.10 -2.05 -14.22
C SER A 63 15.74 -2.31 -15.58
N PRO A 64 16.87 -1.67 -15.94
CA PRO A 64 17.56 -1.95 -17.19
C PRO A 64 18.31 -3.29 -17.18
N LEU A 65 18.33 -4.01 -16.05
CA LEU A 65 18.99 -5.31 -15.95
C LEU A 65 18.28 -6.37 -16.82
N ASP A 66 19.09 -7.17 -17.51
CA ASP A 66 18.69 -8.12 -18.54
C ASP A 66 19.45 -9.46 -18.46
N ASP A 67 20.00 -9.83 -17.31
CA ASP A 67 20.57 -11.16 -17.11
C ASP A 67 19.44 -12.22 -17.09
N ILE A 68 18.32 -11.89 -16.42
CA ILE A 68 17.06 -12.63 -16.42
C ILE A 68 16.18 -12.10 -17.55
N ARG A 69 15.85 -12.96 -18.52
CA ARG A 69 15.20 -12.62 -19.78
C ARG A 69 14.11 -13.60 -20.12
N SER A 70 13.23 -13.21 -21.05
CA SER A 70 12.13 -14.06 -21.53
C SER A 70 12.53 -15.45 -22.05
N ASP A 71 13.78 -15.66 -22.42
CA ASP A 71 14.31 -16.90 -23.00
C ASP A 71 15.09 -17.80 -22.03
N ASN A 72 15.30 -17.38 -20.77
CA ASN A 72 16.02 -18.16 -19.75
C ASN A 72 15.29 -18.21 -18.38
N THR A 73 13.99 -17.86 -18.34
CA THR A 73 13.21 -17.88 -17.10
C THR A 73 13.00 -19.28 -16.52
N ASP A 74 13.24 -20.34 -17.29
CA ASP A 74 13.20 -21.72 -16.83
C ASP A 74 14.33 -22.05 -15.84
N GLU A 75 15.40 -21.25 -15.82
CA GLU A 75 16.47 -21.34 -14.83
C GLU A 75 16.21 -20.49 -13.58
N LEU A 76 15.14 -19.69 -13.55
CA LEU A 76 14.83 -18.82 -12.41
C LEU A 76 14.31 -19.65 -11.23
N GLY A 77 14.94 -19.48 -10.06
CA GLY A 77 14.54 -20.17 -8.84
C GLY A 77 14.83 -19.35 -7.59
N LEU A 78 14.34 -19.84 -6.44
CA LEU A 78 14.52 -19.19 -5.16
C LEU A 78 16.00 -19.22 -4.75
N ALA A 79 16.55 -18.05 -4.44
CA ALA A 79 17.91 -17.85 -3.97
C ALA A 79 17.99 -17.92 -2.45
N TRP A 80 17.05 -17.26 -1.78
CA TRP A 80 16.89 -17.25 -0.32
C TRP A 80 15.51 -16.66 0.05
N SER A 81 15.11 -16.85 1.31
CA SER A 81 13.92 -16.20 1.88
C SER A 81 14.18 -15.77 3.32
N TYR A 82 13.45 -14.76 3.79
CA TYR A 82 13.53 -14.25 5.16
C TYR A 82 12.12 -14.10 5.76
N ASP A 83 11.89 -14.69 6.94
CA ASP A 83 10.62 -14.59 7.66
C ASP A 83 10.49 -13.26 8.41
N LEU A 84 9.44 -12.50 8.11
CA LEU A 84 9.13 -11.22 8.77
C LEU A 84 8.31 -11.40 10.06
N ASN A 85 8.04 -12.66 10.46
CA ASN A 85 7.35 -13.04 11.70
C ASN A 85 6.01 -12.30 11.92
N THR A 86 5.22 -12.17 10.86
CA THR A 86 3.91 -11.52 10.91
C THR A 86 2.89 -12.21 10.01
N SER A 87 1.63 -12.12 10.40
CA SER A 87 0.48 -12.66 9.67
C SER A 87 -0.46 -11.61 9.09
N ARG A 88 0.00 -10.36 9.04
CA ARG A 88 -0.70 -9.21 8.47
C ARG A 88 -0.14 -8.86 7.08
N GLY A 89 -0.75 -7.91 6.39
CA GLY A 89 -0.32 -7.51 5.05
C GLY A 89 1.09 -6.93 5.00
N ILE A 90 1.84 -7.30 3.95
CA ILE A 90 3.18 -6.76 3.69
C ILE A 90 3.15 -5.98 2.37
N GLU A 91 3.29 -4.65 2.45
CA GLU A 91 3.20 -3.74 1.30
C GLU A 91 4.57 -3.15 0.90
N THR A 92 5.65 -3.53 1.59
CA THR A 92 6.99 -2.94 1.39
C THR A 92 7.51 -3.16 -0.03
N THR A 93 7.96 -2.09 -0.69
CA THR A 93 8.94 -2.22 -1.77
C THR A 93 10.33 -2.27 -1.13
N PRO A 94 11.11 -3.36 -1.28
CA PRO A 94 12.48 -3.40 -0.79
C PRO A 94 13.34 -2.30 -1.41
N ILE A 95 14.30 -1.78 -0.66
CA ILE A 95 15.29 -0.80 -1.13
C ILE A 95 16.67 -1.42 -1.02
N VAL A 96 17.47 -1.39 -2.08
CA VAL A 96 18.81 -2.00 -2.09
C VAL A 96 19.87 -0.95 -2.40
N ASN A 97 20.86 -0.84 -1.53
CA ASN A 97 22.01 0.02 -1.73
C ASN A 97 23.30 -0.71 -1.34
N ASP A 98 24.23 -0.86 -2.28
CA ASP A 98 25.56 -1.44 -2.08
C ASP A 98 25.53 -2.80 -1.37
N GLY A 99 24.60 -3.67 -1.77
CA GLY A 99 24.45 -5.02 -1.24
C GLY A 99 23.68 -5.13 0.08
N ILE A 100 23.14 -4.04 0.61
CA ILE A 100 22.25 -4.04 1.77
C ILE A 100 20.80 -3.82 1.31
N MET A 101 19.89 -4.68 1.75
CA MET A 101 18.46 -4.57 1.50
C MET A 101 17.74 -4.07 2.76
N TYR A 102 16.92 -3.02 2.61
CA TYR A 102 16.05 -2.48 3.66
C TYR A 102 14.59 -2.81 3.35
N VAL A 103 13.90 -3.37 4.33
CA VAL A 103 12.49 -3.78 4.22
C VAL A 103 11.72 -3.39 5.48
N THR A 104 10.42 -3.19 5.33
CA THR A 104 9.51 -2.97 6.46
C THR A 104 8.50 -4.09 6.59
N ALA A 105 8.22 -4.49 7.82
CA ALA A 105 7.11 -5.37 8.16
C ALA A 105 5.92 -4.57 8.72
N THR A 106 4.95 -5.29 9.26
CA THR A 106 3.81 -4.68 9.94
C THR A 106 4.28 -3.93 11.18
N TRP A 107 3.52 -2.89 11.54
CA TRP A 107 3.91 -1.96 12.61
C TRP A 107 5.25 -1.26 12.40
N ASN A 108 5.69 -1.14 11.14
CA ASN A 108 6.86 -0.36 10.76
C ASN A 108 8.19 -0.87 11.33
N ILE A 109 8.28 -2.15 11.70
CA ILE A 109 9.56 -2.80 12.01
C ILE A 109 10.43 -2.74 10.74
N VAL A 110 11.62 -2.15 10.86
CA VAL A 110 12.59 -2.01 9.76
C VAL A 110 13.68 -3.07 9.94
N THR A 111 13.95 -3.83 8.90
CA THR A 111 15.04 -4.82 8.90
C THR A 111 16.01 -4.51 7.78
N ALA A 112 17.31 -4.51 8.09
CA ALA A 112 18.37 -4.53 7.10
C ALA A 112 18.91 -5.95 6.94
N LEU A 113 19.00 -6.40 5.69
CA LEU A 113 19.45 -7.73 5.30
C LEU A 113 20.66 -7.60 4.37
N ASP A 114 21.58 -8.55 4.43
CA ASP A 114 22.51 -8.78 3.34
C ASP A 114 21.70 -9.20 2.10
N ALA A 115 21.78 -8.41 1.03
CA ALA A 115 20.95 -8.62 -0.16
C ALA A 115 21.34 -9.87 -0.96
N LYS A 116 22.50 -10.48 -0.69
CA LYS A 116 22.96 -11.71 -1.34
C LYS A 116 22.55 -12.96 -0.56
N THR A 117 22.59 -12.91 0.76
CA THR A 117 22.43 -14.09 1.63
C THR A 117 21.12 -14.10 2.41
N GLY A 118 20.46 -12.95 2.58
CA GLY A 118 19.31 -12.79 3.46
C GLY A 118 19.66 -12.74 4.95
N GLU A 119 20.95 -12.67 5.32
CA GLU A 119 21.38 -12.55 6.71
C GLU A 119 20.92 -11.21 7.31
N LYS A 120 20.29 -11.25 8.48
CA LYS A 120 19.89 -10.05 9.21
C LYS A 120 21.11 -9.29 9.73
N LEU A 121 21.28 -8.06 9.27
CA LEU A 121 22.35 -7.16 9.72
C LEU A 121 21.93 -6.40 10.97
N TRP A 122 20.74 -5.81 10.94
CA TRP A 122 20.12 -5.12 12.09
C TRP A 122 18.59 -5.06 11.92
N GLU A 123 17.92 -4.76 13.03
CA GLU A 123 16.46 -4.59 13.09
C GLU A 123 16.12 -3.45 14.03
N PHE A 124 15.12 -2.66 13.67
CA PHE A 124 14.59 -1.54 14.45
C PHE A 124 13.08 -1.72 14.61
N ASP A 125 12.62 -1.84 15.86
CA ASP A 125 11.20 -1.81 16.22
C ASP A 125 10.89 -0.42 16.79
N PRO A 126 10.01 0.38 16.15
CA PRO A 126 9.63 1.69 16.67
C PRO A 126 8.73 1.62 17.91
N GLU A 127 8.36 0.43 18.39
CA GLU A 127 7.51 0.21 19.58
C GLU A 127 6.13 0.91 19.46
N ILE A 128 5.47 0.72 18.31
CA ILE A 128 4.16 1.32 18.03
C ILE A 128 3.14 0.92 19.10
N ASP A 129 2.44 1.91 19.66
CA ASP A 129 1.22 1.69 20.44
C ASP A 129 0.17 0.99 19.56
N ARG A 130 -0.05 -0.29 19.84
CA ARG A 130 -0.95 -1.17 19.08
C ARG A 130 -2.40 -0.67 19.08
N SER A 131 -2.81 0.15 20.06
CA SER A 131 -4.13 0.77 20.07
C SER A 131 -4.37 1.69 18.86
N ARG A 132 -3.29 2.19 18.23
CA ARG A 132 -3.35 3.01 17.00
C ARG A 132 -3.90 2.25 15.80
N ALA A 133 -3.92 0.92 15.81
CA ALA A 133 -4.59 0.14 14.75
C ALA A 133 -6.08 0.46 14.64
N ALA A 134 -6.72 0.96 15.70
CA ALA A 134 -8.11 1.44 15.64
C ALA A 134 -8.32 2.56 14.62
N PHE A 135 -7.26 3.30 14.27
CA PHE A 135 -7.28 4.38 13.28
C PHE A 135 -6.70 3.95 11.93
N ALA A 136 -6.34 2.69 11.75
CA ALA A 136 -5.89 2.19 10.46
C ALA A 136 -7.09 1.65 9.68
N CYS A 137 -7.52 2.37 8.64
CA CYS A 137 -8.64 1.92 7.80
C CYS A 137 -8.39 0.55 7.15
N CYS A 138 -7.13 0.27 6.85
CA CYS A 138 -6.79 -0.57 5.72
C CYS A 138 -5.61 -1.51 6.02
N ASP A 139 -5.56 -2.08 7.23
CA ASP A 139 -4.47 -2.93 7.76
C ASP A 139 -3.29 -2.11 8.37
N VAL A 140 -2.43 -2.76 9.16
CA VAL A 140 -1.29 -2.16 9.88
C VAL A 140 -0.01 -2.20 9.04
N VAL A 141 -0.14 -1.68 7.82
CA VAL A 141 0.82 -1.83 6.73
C VAL A 141 1.83 -0.69 6.65
N ASN A 142 2.95 -0.94 5.96
CA ASN A 142 3.91 0.07 5.54
C ASN A 142 4.46 -0.27 4.14
N ARG A 143 4.64 0.75 3.30
CA ARG A 143 5.07 0.60 1.89
C ARG A 143 6.58 0.68 1.67
N GLY A 144 7.36 0.88 2.72
CA GLY A 144 8.82 0.85 2.68
C GLY A 144 9.48 2.11 3.23
N VAL A 145 10.79 2.17 3.08
CA VAL A 145 11.67 3.24 3.56
C VAL A 145 12.16 4.14 2.42
N ALA A 146 12.84 5.23 2.77
CA ALA A 146 13.66 6.01 1.86
C ALA A 146 15.13 6.04 2.30
N LEU A 147 16.05 6.31 1.38
CA LEU A 147 17.47 6.50 1.66
C LEU A 147 17.91 7.92 1.31
N TRP A 148 18.80 8.48 2.14
CA TRP A 148 19.55 9.70 1.85
C TRP A 148 20.76 9.81 2.78
N GLY A 149 21.89 10.27 2.24
CA GLY A 149 23.17 10.23 2.92
C GLY A 149 23.48 8.82 3.42
N ASP A 150 23.81 8.72 4.70
CA ASP A 150 24.02 7.48 5.42
C ASP A 150 22.80 7.07 6.27
N SER A 151 21.60 7.53 5.89
CA SER A 151 20.37 7.39 6.67
C SER A 151 19.28 6.61 5.93
N VAL A 152 18.50 5.87 6.71
CA VAL A 152 17.25 5.20 6.32
C VAL A 152 16.09 5.94 7.00
N PHE A 153 15.05 6.30 6.26
CA PHE A 153 13.88 7.00 6.79
C PHE A 153 12.65 6.10 6.76
N THR A 154 11.96 5.97 7.89
CA THR A 154 10.70 5.25 8.01
C THR A 154 9.62 6.17 8.59
N ALA A 155 8.40 6.05 8.08
CA ALA A 155 7.25 6.78 8.58
C ALA A 155 6.25 5.80 9.20
N THR A 156 5.97 5.98 10.48
CA THR A 156 5.27 5.00 11.31
C THR A 156 3.76 5.18 11.28
N ILE A 157 3.02 4.09 11.50
CA ILE A 157 1.55 4.12 11.49
C ILE A 157 0.95 4.99 12.59
N ASP A 158 1.68 5.22 13.68
CA ASP A 158 1.31 6.17 14.75
C ASP A 158 1.70 7.62 14.46
N GLY A 159 2.27 7.90 13.27
CA GLY A 159 2.45 9.25 12.75
C GLY A 159 3.84 9.86 12.92
N ARG A 160 4.82 9.10 13.38
CA ARG A 160 6.21 9.54 13.49
C ARG A 160 6.95 9.40 12.16
N LEU A 161 7.93 10.25 11.97
CA LEU A 161 8.95 10.12 10.94
C LEU A 161 10.27 9.92 11.68
N ILE A 162 11.02 8.89 11.31
CA ILE A 162 12.21 8.46 12.03
C ILE A 162 13.35 8.30 11.04
N ALA A 163 14.52 8.84 11.38
CA ALA A 163 15.77 8.59 10.67
C ALA A 163 16.64 7.61 11.46
N LEU A 164 17.17 6.61 10.77
CA LEU A 164 18.04 5.59 11.30
C LEU A 164 19.38 5.64 10.57
N ASN A 165 20.48 5.34 11.27
CA ASN A 165 21.76 5.11 10.63
C ASN A 165 21.68 3.84 9.75
N ALA A 166 22.00 3.97 8.47
CA ALA A 166 21.83 2.90 7.49
C ALA A 166 22.68 1.65 7.79
N LYS A 167 23.80 1.79 8.51
CA LYS A 167 24.73 0.69 8.84
C LYS A 167 24.36 -0.02 10.14
N THR A 168 23.82 0.70 11.12
CA THR A 168 23.61 0.17 12.48
C THR A 168 22.15 0.05 12.90
N GLY A 169 21.23 0.70 12.20
CA GLY A 169 19.82 0.81 12.61
C GLY A 169 19.60 1.74 13.80
N ALA A 170 20.63 2.42 14.30
CA ALA A 170 20.50 3.34 15.43
C ALA A 170 19.70 4.58 15.05
N GLU A 171 18.74 4.97 15.88
CA GLU A 171 17.97 6.20 15.72
C GLU A 171 18.87 7.43 15.71
N ILE A 172 18.64 8.32 14.73
CA ILE A 172 19.27 9.63 14.60
C ILE A 172 18.31 10.71 15.12
N TRP A 173 17.05 10.65 14.68
CA TRP A 173 15.96 11.50 15.16
C TRP A 173 14.60 10.82 14.96
N ASP A 174 13.61 11.22 15.77
CA ASP A 174 12.20 10.81 15.72
C ASP A 174 11.33 12.07 15.92
N VAL A 175 10.46 12.36 14.96
CA VAL A 175 9.54 13.51 15.02
C VAL A 175 8.09 13.08 14.76
N ASN A 176 7.17 13.59 15.59
CA ASN A 176 5.74 13.42 15.36
C ASN A 176 5.24 14.36 14.25
N THR A 177 4.58 13.81 13.23
CA THR A 177 4.09 14.58 12.09
C THR A 177 2.59 14.90 12.16
N ILE A 178 1.86 14.27 13.08
CA ILE A 178 0.39 14.30 13.17
C ILE A 178 -0.14 14.93 14.46
N ASP A 179 -1.39 15.38 14.43
CA ASP A 179 -2.15 15.64 15.65
C ASP A 179 -2.65 14.30 16.22
N LEU A 180 -2.09 13.87 17.35
CA LEU A 180 -2.43 12.60 17.99
C LEU A 180 -3.86 12.55 18.53
N THR A 181 -4.54 13.70 18.67
CA THR A 181 -5.96 13.76 19.03
C THR A 181 -6.87 13.38 17.86
N LYS A 182 -6.32 13.32 16.64
CA LYS A 182 -7.03 12.93 15.42
C LYS A 182 -6.62 11.53 14.97
N ALA A 183 -7.51 10.92 14.19
CA ALA A 183 -7.35 9.59 13.65
C ALA A 183 -6.43 9.56 12.40
N TYR A 184 -5.28 10.24 12.46
CA TYR A 184 -4.26 10.12 11.42
C TYR A 184 -3.45 8.83 11.57
N THR A 185 -3.00 8.31 10.44
CA THR A 185 -2.00 7.23 10.34
C THR A 185 -1.03 7.52 9.19
N ILE A 186 0.10 6.81 9.11
CA ILE A 186 0.99 6.85 7.94
C ILE A 186 1.28 5.42 7.46
N THR A 187 1.08 5.18 6.16
CA THR A 187 1.30 3.87 5.54
C THR A 187 2.23 3.94 4.33
N GLY A 188 2.27 5.07 3.63
CA GLY A 188 3.13 5.29 2.47
C GLY A 188 4.62 5.37 2.81
N ALA A 189 5.46 5.11 1.81
CA ALA A 189 6.90 5.29 1.91
C ALA A 189 7.28 6.76 1.71
N PRO A 190 8.16 7.35 2.55
CA PRO A 190 8.67 8.69 2.31
C PRO A 190 9.46 8.78 1.00
N ARG A 191 9.60 9.99 0.46
CA ARG A 191 10.56 10.31 -0.62
C ARG A 191 11.57 11.31 -0.08
N VAL A 192 12.82 11.29 -0.55
CA VAL A 192 13.79 12.34 -0.22
C VAL A 192 14.16 13.14 -1.46
N VAL A 193 13.90 14.45 -1.42
CA VAL A 193 14.17 15.38 -2.53
C VAL A 193 15.02 16.53 -1.99
N LYS A 194 16.20 16.76 -2.58
CA LYS A 194 17.09 17.88 -2.20
C LYS A 194 17.32 17.97 -0.68
N GLY A 195 17.61 16.82 -0.06
CA GLY A 195 17.83 16.71 1.39
C GLY A 195 16.58 16.89 2.26
N LYS A 196 15.38 16.78 1.69
CA LYS A 196 14.10 16.92 2.40
C LYS A 196 13.30 15.64 2.33
N VAL A 197 12.97 15.08 3.48
CA VAL A 197 12.12 13.90 3.62
C VAL A 197 10.66 14.33 3.54
N ILE A 198 9.98 13.89 2.49
CA ILE A 198 8.61 14.24 2.17
C ILE A 198 7.69 13.10 2.59
N ILE A 199 6.66 13.41 3.38
CA ILE A 199 5.67 12.44 3.82
C ILE A 199 4.29 13.07 4.00
N GLY A 200 3.25 12.31 3.64
CA GLY A 200 1.85 12.63 3.91
C GLY A 200 1.27 11.78 5.03
N ASN A 201 -0.03 11.51 4.97
CA ASN A 201 -0.77 10.74 5.98
C ASN A 201 -2.04 10.15 5.37
N GLY A 202 -2.65 9.20 6.08
CA GLY A 202 -3.97 8.63 5.86
C GLY A 202 -4.97 9.02 6.95
N GLY A 203 -6.24 8.66 6.74
CA GLY A 203 -7.32 8.84 7.72
C GLY A 203 -8.59 9.53 7.21
N ALA A 204 -8.75 9.70 5.90
CA ALA A 204 -9.95 10.31 5.31
C ALA A 204 -11.24 9.56 5.69
N GLU A 205 -11.16 8.23 5.86
CA GLU A 205 -12.29 7.41 6.29
C GLU A 205 -12.82 7.80 7.67
N MET A 206 -11.94 8.25 8.57
CA MET A 206 -12.30 8.66 9.94
C MET A 206 -12.59 10.16 10.05
N GLY A 207 -12.20 10.94 9.04
CA GLY A 207 -12.42 12.38 8.97
C GLY A 207 -11.26 13.19 9.54
N VAL A 208 -10.30 13.48 8.67
CA VAL A 208 -9.11 14.29 8.95
C VAL A 208 -8.85 15.26 7.80
N ARG A 209 -7.99 16.26 8.03
CA ARG A 209 -7.58 17.24 7.00
C ARG A 209 -6.25 16.81 6.37
N GLY A 210 -6.22 16.55 5.08
CA GLY A 210 -5.02 16.10 4.39
C GLY A 210 -3.93 17.17 4.30
N TYR A 211 -2.68 16.71 4.36
CA TYR A 211 -1.48 17.53 4.12
C TYR A 211 -0.28 16.66 3.74
N VAL A 212 0.74 17.30 3.17
CA VAL A 212 2.09 16.78 2.97
C VAL A 212 3.08 17.72 3.65
N SER A 213 4.11 17.18 4.27
CA SER A 213 5.17 17.97 4.90
C SER A 213 6.54 17.54 4.41
N ALA A 214 7.48 18.48 4.41
CA ALA A 214 8.89 18.24 4.20
C ALA A 214 9.67 18.47 5.49
N TYR A 215 10.58 17.55 5.79
CA TYR A 215 11.46 17.62 6.94
C TYR A 215 12.91 17.60 6.47
N ASP A 216 13.78 18.36 7.10
CA ASP A 216 15.21 18.31 6.85
C ASP A 216 15.76 16.91 7.17
N ALA A 217 16.49 16.30 6.24
CA ALA A 217 16.92 14.91 6.35
C ALA A 217 17.91 14.68 7.50
N ASP A 218 18.71 15.69 7.87
CA ASP A 218 19.74 15.55 8.90
C ASP A 218 19.19 15.79 10.30
N THR A 219 18.21 16.71 10.44
CA THR A 219 17.74 17.20 11.74
C THR A 219 16.30 16.81 12.09
N GLY A 220 15.49 16.44 11.11
CA GLY A 220 14.05 16.21 11.30
C GLY A 220 13.24 17.50 11.48
N GLU A 221 13.82 18.69 11.29
CA GLU A 221 13.08 19.95 11.39
C GLU A 221 12.08 20.09 10.22
N GLN A 222 10.82 20.44 10.53
CA GLN A 222 9.82 20.68 9.49
C GLN A 222 10.16 21.94 8.68
N VAL A 223 10.46 21.78 7.39
CA VAL A 223 10.79 22.87 6.47
C VAL A 223 9.52 23.57 5.96
N TRP A 224 8.54 22.79 5.51
CA TRP A 224 7.26 23.30 5.03
C TRP A 224 6.14 22.28 5.19
N ARG A 225 4.89 22.77 5.12
CA ARG A 225 3.67 21.95 5.05
C ARG A 225 2.72 22.51 4.01
N PHE A 226 2.20 21.63 3.15
CA PHE A 226 1.17 21.91 2.17
C PHE A 226 -0.12 21.18 2.57
N TYR A 227 -1.16 21.93 2.94
CA TYR A 227 -2.49 21.36 3.13
C TYR A 227 -3.17 21.13 1.77
N THR A 228 -3.86 20.01 1.63
CA THR A 228 -4.52 19.64 0.37
C THR A 228 -5.96 20.11 0.29
N VAL A 229 -6.56 20.48 1.42
CA VAL A 229 -7.92 21.05 1.50
C VAL A 229 -7.95 22.24 2.46
N PRO A 230 -8.84 23.22 2.25
CA PRO A 230 -8.96 24.39 3.11
C PRO A 230 -9.39 24.02 4.55
N GLY A 231 -9.05 24.88 5.51
CA GLY A 231 -9.46 24.77 6.90
C GLY A 231 -10.78 25.50 7.19
N ASN A 232 -11.06 25.71 8.48
CA ASN A 232 -12.16 26.56 8.93
C ASN A 232 -11.91 28.02 8.51
N PRO A 233 -12.75 28.62 7.65
CA PRO A 233 -12.57 30.00 7.19
C PRO A 233 -12.50 31.04 8.32
N ALA A 234 -13.13 30.76 9.47
CA ALA A 234 -13.10 31.67 10.62
C ALA A 234 -11.71 31.79 11.27
N ASN A 235 -10.82 30.81 11.04
CA ASN A 235 -9.43 30.83 11.54
C ASN A 235 -8.46 31.55 10.58
N GLY A 236 -8.94 31.94 9.39
CA GLY A 236 -8.07 32.34 8.27
C GLY A 236 -7.49 31.12 7.54
N PHE A 237 -6.72 31.41 6.48
CA PHE A 237 -6.08 30.40 5.64
C PHE A 237 -4.56 30.50 5.75
N GLU A 238 -3.87 29.36 5.60
CA GLU A 238 -2.40 29.30 5.70
C GLU A 238 -1.69 30.04 4.57
N ASN A 239 -2.35 30.18 3.40
CA ASN A 239 -1.85 30.87 2.21
C ASN A 239 -2.99 31.14 1.21
N ASP A 240 -2.68 31.93 0.18
CA ASP A 240 -3.60 32.29 -0.92
C ASP A 240 -4.17 31.06 -1.65
N THR A 241 -3.40 29.97 -1.74
CA THR A 241 -3.86 28.73 -2.38
C THR A 241 -5.02 28.11 -1.61
N MET A 242 -4.95 28.07 -0.27
CA MET A 242 -6.05 27.56 0.56
C MET A 242 -7.27 28.49 0.56
N GLU A 243 -7.05 29.81 0.53
CA GLU A 243 -8.15 30.78 0.36
C GLU A 243 -8.86 30.61 -1.00
N TRP A 244 -8.09 30.40 -2.07
CA TRP A 244 -8.64 30.12 -3.38
C TRP A 244 -9.38 28.78 -3.43
N ALA A 245 -8.77 27.71 -2.90
CA ALA A 245 -9.40 26.39 -2.84
C ALA A 245 -10.74 26.45 -2.09
N ALA A 246 -10.84 27.19 -0.98
CA ALA A 246 -12.05 27.37 -0.19
C ALA A 246 -13.27 27.87 -1.00
N LYS A 247 -13.07 28.58 -2.11
CA LYS A 247 -14.16 29.03 -3.00
C LYS A 247 -14.87 27.89 -3.71
N THR A 248 -14.26 26.70 -3.74
CA THR A 248 -14.81 25.48 -4.34
C THR A 248 -15.52 24.60 -3.31
N TRP A 249 -15.64 25.06 -2.07
CA TRP A 249 -16.29 24.35 -0.97
C TRP A 249 -17.46 25.15 -0.41
N ASN A 250 -18.48 24.41 0.01
CA ASN A 250 -19.69 24.91 0.67
C ASN A 250 -19.93 24.19 2.00
N GLY A 251 -20.65 24.82 2.93
CA GLY A 251 -21.01 24.23 4.22
C GLY A 251 -19.84 24.12 5.21
N GLU A 252 -20.00 23.32 6.26
CA GLU A 252 -19.03 23.13 7.35
C GLU A 252 -18.08 21.95 7.10
N TYR A 253 -17.48 21.89 5.92
CA TYR A 253 -16.60 20.78 5.50
C TYR A 253 -15.43 20.51 6.47
N TRP A 254 -14.93 21.54 7.15
CA TRP A 254 -13.83 21.43 8.12
C TRP A 254 -14.21 20.65 9.37
N ALA A 255 -15.51 20.50 9.70
CA ALA A 255 -15.96 19.82 10.90
C ALA A 255 -15.61 18.33 10.89
N ALA A 256 -15.64 17.70 9.71
CA ALA A 256 -15.19 16.33 9.48
C ALA A 256 -13.77 16.25 8.89
N GLY A 257 -13.05 17.38 8.83
CA GLY A 257 -11.70 17.49 8.29
C GLY A 257 -11.59 17.72 6.78
N GLY A 258 -12.61 17.36 5.99
CA GLY A 258 -12.66 17.57 4.54
C GLY A 258 -11.96 16.50 3.70
N GLY A 259 -10.99 15.76 4.25
CA GLY A 259 -10.29 14.67 3.57
C GLY A 259 -9.03 15.13 2.84
N GLY A 260 -8.76 14.54 1.67
CA GLY A 260 -7.62 14.89 0.81
C GLY A 260 -6.29 14.36 1.30
N THR A 261 -6.27 13.26 2.04
CA THR A 261 -5.06 12.63 2.56
C THR A 261 -4.13 12.17 1.42
N ALA A 262 -2.83 12.47 1.52
CA ALA A 262 -1.82 12.08 0.55
C ALA A 262 -1.02 10.88 1.09
N TRP A 263 -1.63 9.70 1.04
CA TRP A 263 -1.19 8.54 1.81
C TRP A 263 -0.23 7.58 1.07
N ASP A 264 0.09 7.84 -0.19
CA ASP A 264 0.88 6.92 -1.03
C ASP A 264 1.83 7.60 -2.03
N SER A 265 1.42 7.81 -3.29
CA SER A 265 2.34 8.16 -4.37
C SER A 265 2.79 9.63 -4.34
N MET A 266 4.08 9.81 -4.59
CA MET A 266 4.75 11.06 -4.91
C MET A 266 5.77 10.78 -6.02
N ALA A 267 6.01 11.75 -6.90
CA ALA A 267 7.03 11.69 -7.94
C ALA A 267 7.78 13.03 -8.02
N TYR A 268 8.99 13.06 -8.58
CA TYR A 268 9.79 14.28 -8.66
C TYR A 268 10.46 14.43 -10.03
N ASP A 269 10.42 15.63 -10.59
CA ASP A 269 11.19 16.00 -11.78
C ASP A 269 12.29 17.01 -11.38
N PRO A 270 13.58 16.61 -11.38
CA PRO A 270 14.68 17.49 -11.04
C PRO A 270 14.96 18.58 -12.10
N GLU A 271 14.58 18.38 -13.36
CA GLU A 271 14.76 19.40 -14.40
C GLU A 271 13.76 20.54 -14.26
N LEU A 272 12.52 20.23 -13.86
CA LEU A 272 11.46 21.20 -13.65
C LEU A 272 11.43 21.77 -12.24
N ASP A 273 12.15 21.12 -11.30
CA ASP A 273 12.11 21.38 -9.85
C ASP A 273 10.65 21.35 -9.35
N LEU A 274 9.96 20.25 -9.66
CA LEU A 274 8.55 20.01 -9.31
C LEU A 274 8.38 18.67 -8.60
N LEU A 275 7.79 18.72 -7.41
CA LEU A 275 7.30 17.57 -6.67
C LEU A 275 5.81 17.39 -6.97
N TYR A 276 5.42 16.19 -7.40
CA TYR A 276 4.04 15.82 -7.68
C TYR A 276 3.47 15.00 -6.52
N ILE A 277 2.29 15.38 -6.06
CA ILE A 277 1.58 14.77 -4.93
C ILE A 277 0.23 14.25 -5.42
N GLY A 278 -0.06 12.99 -5.13
CA GLY A 278 -1.39 12.42 -5.32
C GLY A 278 -2.30 12.69 -4.11
N VAL A 279 -3.50 13.22 -4.34
CA VAL A 279 -4.43 13.65 -3.28
C VAL A 279 -5.63 12.73 -3.17
N GLY A 280 -6.01 12.38 -1.94
CA GLY A 280 -7.07 11.44 -1.61
C GLY A 280 -8.50 11.93 -1.78
N ASN A 281 -9.42 11.10 -1.29
CA ASN A 281 -10.87 11.25 -1.27
C ASN A 281 -11.35 12.25 -0.21
N GLY A 282 -12.63 12.64 -0.29
CA GLY A 282 -13.24 13.57 0.67
C GLY A 282 -13.67 12.94 1.99
N SER A 283 -13.78 13.76 3.03
CA SER A 283 -14.33 13.37 4.35
C SER A 283 -15.49 14.27 4.78
N PRO A 284 -16.72 13.73 4.95
CA PRO A 284 -17.15 12.39 4.55
C PRO A 284 -17.03 12.15 3.04
N TRP A 285 -17.11 10.89 2.60
CA TRP A 285 -17.13 10.55 1.17
C TRP A 285 -18.30 11.25 0.48
N ASN A 286 -19.50 11.19 1.06
CA ASN A 286 -20.70 11.76 0.47
C ASN A 286 -20.61 13.30 0.32
N GLN A 287 -20.54 13.81 -0.92
CA GLN A 287 -20.45 15.25 -1.19
C GLN A 287 -21.69 16.00 -0.70
N ALA A 288 -22.89 15.42 -0.78
CA ALA A 288 -24.11 16.10 -0.35
C ALA A 288 -24.09 16.44 1.17
N ILE A 289 -23.30 15.69 1.94
CA ILE A 289 -23.05 15.94 3.36
C ILE A 289 -21.83 16.83 3.55
N ARG A 290 -20.70 16.48 2.91
CA ARG A 290 -19.42 17.20 3.04
C ARG A 290 -19.52 18.65 2.54
N SER A 291 -20.25 18.85 1.46
CA SER A 291 -20.38 20.12 0.76
C SER A 291 -21.77 20.24 0.10
N PRO A 292 -22.82 20.57 0.87
CA PRO A 292 -24.21 20.49 0.42
C PRO A 292 -24.55 21.37 -0.79
N GLY A 293 -23.80 22.46 -0.99
CA GLY A 293 -23.92 23.33 -2.17
C GLY A 293 -23.20 22.83 -3.42
N GLY A 294 -22.61 21.62 -3.37
CA GLY A 294 -21.71 21.11 -4.39
C GLY A 294 -20.35 21.81 -4.38
N GLY A 295 -19.73 21.87 -5.55
CA GLY A 295 -18.40 22.45 -5.75
C GLY A 295 -17.38 21.39 -6.19
N ASP A 296 -16.22 21.85 -6.67
CA ASP A 296 -15.14 20.95 -7.08
C ASP A 296 -14.40 20.35 -5.88
N ASN A 297 -14.49 20.99 -4.70
CA ASN A 297 -13.83 20.56 -3.47
C ASN A 297 -12.30 20.40 -3.63
N LEU A 298 -11.62 21.44 -4.10
CA LEU A 298 -10.17 21.40 -4.32
C LEU A 298 -9.38 21.20 -3.01
N PHE A 299 -8.33 20.37 -2.98
CA PHE A 299 -7.72 19.61 -4.08
C PHE A 299 -8.04 18.10 -4.02
N LEU A 300 -9.24 17.70 -3.56
CA LEU A 300 -9.61 16.28 -3.52
C LEU A 300 -9.37 15.59 -4.88
N SER A 301 -8.95 14.33 -4.86
CA SER A 301 -8.79 13.49 -6.06
C SER A 301 -7.97 14.15 -7.17
N SER A 302 -6.85 14.79 -6.80
CA SER A 302 -6.02 15.57 -7.72
C SER A 302 -4.57 15.10 -7.76
N ILE A 303 -3.92 15.32 -8.91
CA ILE A 303 -2.46 15.46 -9.00
C ILE A 303 -2.14 16.92 -8.70
N VAL A 304 -1.27 17.21 -7.74
CA VAL A 304 -0.84 18.57 -7.40
C VAL A 304 0.68 18.67 -7.55
N ALA A 305 1.14 19.67 -8.29
CA ALA A 305 2.56 20.01 -8.38
C ALA A 305 2.89 21.16 -7.42
N VAL A 306 3.96 20.97 -6.65
CA VAL A 306 4.50 21.96 -5.72
C VAL A 306 6.01 22.15 -5.91
N ARG A 307 6.53 23.28 -5.47
CA ARG A 307 7.98 23.50 -5.36
C ARG A 307 8.55 22.66 -4.21
N PRO A 308 9.56 21.81 -4.44
CA PRO A 308 10.09 20.92 -3.40
C PRO A 308 10.78 21.68 -2.26
N ASP A 309 11.31 22.87 -2.51
CA ASP A 309 12.01 23.66 -1.49
C ASP A 309 11.07 24.41 -0.54
N THR A 310 9.84 24.71 -0.98
CA THR A 310 8.93 25.62 -0.24
C THR A 310 7.52 25.07 -0.03
N GLY A 311 7.13 23.99 -0.71
CA GLY A 311 5.75 23.50 -0.74
C GLY A 311 4.79 24.42 -1.49
N GLN A 312 5.30 25.43 -2.21
CA GLN A 312 4.47 26.37 -2.95
C GLN A 312 3.75 25.67 -4.10
N TYR A 313 2.43 25.83 -4.17
CA TYR A 313 1.59 25.37 -5.27
C TYR A 313 2.07 25.92 -6.63
N VAL A 314 2.06 25.06 -7.66
CA VAL A 314 2.35 25.43 -9.05
C VAL A 314 1.15 25.18 -9.96
N TRP A 315 0.71 23.93 -10.07
CA TRP A 315 -0.46 23.53 -10.85
C TRP A 315 -1.15 22.33 -10.21
N HIS A 316 -2.39 22.04 -10.61
CA HIS A 316 -3.04 20.76 -10.30
C HIS A 316 -3.90 20.29 -11.49
N TYR A 317 -4.18 18.99 -11.52
CA TYR A 317 -5.20 18.38 -12.36
C TYR A 317 -6.11 17.52 -11.48
N GLN A 318 -7.40 17.84 -11.45
CA GLN A 318 -8.38 17.14 -10.62
C GLN A 318 -9.04 16.00 -11.42
N THR A 319 -8.74 14.75 -11.05
CA THR A 319 -9.24 13.56 -11.75
C THR A 319 -10.72 13.31 -11.49
N THR A 320 -11.23 13.70 -10.31
CA THR A 320 -12.62 13.51 -9.91
C THR A 320 -13.17 14.75 -9.18
N PRO A 321 -13.65 15.78 -9.90
CA PRO A 321 -14.26 16.96 -9.27
C PRO A 321 -15.46 16.60 -8.40
N GLY A 322 -15.55 17.21 -7.21
CA GLY A 322 -16.65 16.93 -6.28
C GLY A 322 -16.74 15.46 -5.85
N GLU A 323 -15.62 14.75 -5.82
CA GLU A 323 -15.49 13.32 -5.49
C GLU A 323 -16.45 12.83 -4.40
N THR A 324 -17.17 11.70 -4.63
CA THR A 324 -18.17 11.19 -3.66
C THR A 324 -18.19 9.65 -3.46
N TRP A 325 -17.17 8.95 -3.94
CA TRP A 325 -17.11 7.49 -4.09
C TRP A 325 -15.82 6.86 -3.56
N ASP A 326 -15.09 7.55 -2.67
CA ASP A 326 -13.74 7.15 -2.25
C ASP A 326 -12.76 7.00 -3.44
N TYR A 327 -12.87 7.87 -4.45
CA TYR A 327 -11.93 7.94 -5.56
C TYR A 327 -10.74 8.81 -5.22
N THR A 328 -9.71 8.20 -4.62
CA THR A 328 -8.41 8.83 -4.46
C THR A 328 -7.70 9.02 -5.80
N ALA A 329 -6.78 9.99 -5.85
CA ALA A 329 -5.76 10.13 -6.88
C ALA A 329 -4.37 10.02 -6.24
N THR A 330 -4.24 9.08 -5.29
CA THR A 330 -3.00 8.78 -4.55
C THR A 330 -2.21 7.66 -5.19
N GLN A 331 -2.76 7.05 -6.25
CA GLN A 331 -2.17 5.95 -6.99
C GLN A 331 -0.86 6.35 -7.65
N HIS A 332 -0.11 5.33 -8.01
CA HIS A 332 1.21 5.47 -8.60
C HIS A 332 1.22 6.45 -9.78
N MET A 333 2.12 7.44 -9.72
CA MET A 333 2.36 8.42 -10.78
C MET A 333 3.70 8.14 -11.46
N ILE A 334 3.69 7.96 -12.78
CA ILE A 334 4.90 7.70 -13.57
C ILE A 334 5.24 8.91 -14.43
N LEU A 335 6.49 9.37 -14.40
CA LEU A 335 6.99 10.43 -15.26
C LEU A 335 7.74 9.82 -16.46
N THR A 336 7.42 10.27 -17.67
CA THR A 336 8.15 9.85 -18.88
C THR A 336 8.00 10.87 -20.00
N GLU A 337 8.70 10.67 -21.11
CA GLU A 337 8.49 11.43 -22.33
C GLU A 337 7.80 10.54 -23.36
N LEU A 338 6.75 11.06 -24.00
CA LEU A 338 6.01 10.35 -25.04
C LEU A 338 5.94 11.20 -26.30
N GLU A 339 6.08 10.57 -27.47
CA GLU A 339 5.77 11.21 -28.73
C GLU A 339 4.24 11.21 -28.95
N ILE A 340 3.61 12.38 -28.81
CA ILE A 340 2.17 12.57 -28.95
C ILE A 340 1.94 13.59 -30.06
N GLU A 341 1.19 13.18 -31.08
CA GLU A 341 0.90 14.01 -32.27
C GLU A 341 2.18 14.56 -32.94
N GLY A 342 3.24 13.74 -33.00
CA GLY A 342 4.53 14.10 -33.61
C GLY A 342 5.36 15.09 -32.78
N ARG A 343 5.02 15.31 -31.51
CA ARG A 343 5.78 16.14 -30.56
C ARG A 343 6.17 15.32 -29.34
N MET A 344 7.42 15.42 -28.92
CA MET A 344 7.85 14.87 -27.64
C MET A 344 7.24 15.70 -26.50
N ARG A 345 6.50 15.04 -25.60
CA ARG A 345 5.82 15.66 -24.46
C ARG A 345 6.35 15.09 -23.16
N LYS A 346 6.67 15.96 -22.22
CA LYS A 346 6.98 15.59 -20.84
C LYS A 346 5.68 15.32 -20.09
N VAL A 347 5.39 14.05 -19.82
CA VAL A 347 4.11 13.63 -19.24
C VAL A 347 4.25 13.06 -17.84
N ILE A 348 3.15 13.14 -17.09
CA ILE A 348 2.84 12.34 -15.90
C ILE A 348 1.64 11.45 -16.22
N MET A 349 1.78 10.16 -15.93
CA MET A 349 0.77 9.13 -16.17
C MET A 349 0.22 8.62 -14.85
N GLN A 350 -1.09 8.46 -14.73
CA GLN A 350 -1.73 7.91 -13.54
C GLN A 350 -2.98 7.11 -13.90
N ALA A 351 -3.16 5.96 -13.26
CA ALA A 351 -4.39 5.18 -13.29
C ALA A 351 -5.03 5.16 -11.88
N PRO A 352 -5.73 6.23 -11.46
CA PRO A 352 -6.35 6.31 -10.14
C PRO A 352 -7.55 5.39 -9.99
N LYS A 353 -8.14 5.37 -8.79
CA LYS A 353 -9.29 4.50 -8.45
C LYS A 353 -10.46 4.62 -9.41
N ASN A 354 -10.68 5.79 -10.01
CA ASN A 354 -11.85 6.10 -10.82
C ASN A 354 -11.93 5.36 -12.17
N GLY A 355 -10.88 4.62 -12.57
CA GLY A 355 -10.91 3.74 -13.74
C GLY A 355 -10.56 4.38 -15.07
N PHE A 356 -10.16 5.65 -15.08
CA PHE A 356 -9.56 6.32 -16.24
C PHE A 356 -8.03 6.32 -16.14
N PHE A 357 -7.34 6.13 -17.25
CA PHE A 357 -5.90 6.28 -17.36
C PHE A 357 -5.61 7.69 -17.89
N TYR A 358 -4.90 8.51 -17.13
CA TYR A 358 -4.62 9.90 -17.48
C TYR A 358 -3.20 10.05 -17.99
N VAL A 359 -3.05 10.85 -19.05
CA VAL A 359 -1.77 11.41 -19.51
C VAL A 359 -1.91 12.92 -19.42
N ILE A 360 -1.08 13.54 -18.59
CA ILE A 360 -1.11 14.97 -18.29
C ILE A 360 0.29 15.53 -18.59
N ASP A 361 0.36 16.76 -19.11
CA ASP A 361 1.62 17.48 -19.25
C ASP A 361 2.17 17.82 -17.87
N ARG A 362 3.35 17.30 -17.52
CA ARG A 362 3.87 17.46 -16.15
C ARG A 362 4.49 18.85 -15.89
N GLU A 363 4.77 19.62 -16.93
CA GLU A 363 5.28 20.99 -16.76
C GLU A 363 4.15 21.94 -16.34
N SER A 364 2.97 21.77 -16.92
CA SER A 364 1.87 22.74 -16.85
C SER A 364 0.60 22.24 -16.18
N GLY A 365 0.42 20.93 -16.05
CA GLY A 365 -0.84 20.32 -15.63
C GLY A 365 -1.89 20.24 -16.74
N GLU A 366 -1.52 20.55 -17.99
CA GLU A 366 -2.43 20.49 -19.14
C GLU A 366 -2.91 19.05 -19.39
N PHE A 367 -4.22 18.89 -19.52
CA PHE A 367 -4.81 17.62 -19.93
C PHE A 367 -4.37 17.26 -21.36
N ILE A 368 -3.85 16.04 -21.56
CA ILE A 368 -3.51 15.53 -22.89
C ILE A 368 -4.52 14.49 -23.35
N SER A 369 -4.72 13.43 -22.54
CA SER A 369 -5.68 12.38 -22.87
C SER A 369 -6.10 11.58 -21.66
N ALA A 370 -7.31 11.00 -21.73
CA ALA A 370 -7.72 9.95 -20.82
C ALA A 370 -8.74 9.02 -21.47
N ASN A 371 -8.68 7.75 -21.11
CA ASN A 371 -9.64 6.73 -21.47
C ASN A 371 -9.80 5.71 -20.34
N ASN A 372 -10.96 5.06 -20.25
CA ASN A 372 -11.20 4.08 -19.20
C ASN A 372 -10.42 2.77 -19.45
N PHE A 373 -9.64 2.32 -18.48
CA PHE A 373 -8.83 1.09 -18.58
C PHE A 373 -9.56 -0.15 -18.01
N VAL A 374 -10.70 0.07 -17.36
CA VAL A 374 -11.69 -0.94 -16.97
C VAL A 374 -13.09 -0.44 -17.31
N PRO A 375 -14.15 -1.27 -17.26
CA PRO A 375 -15.52 -0.78 -17.30
C PRO A 375 -15.80 0.23 -16.18
N VAL A 376 -16.41 1.37 -16.53
CA VAL A 376 -16.82 2.42 -15.59
C VAL A 376 -18.27 2.81 -15.85
N ASN A 377 -19.01 3.22 -14.81
CA ASN A 377 -20.39 3.70 -14.94
C ASN A 377 -20.67 5.04 -14.24
N TRP A 378 -19.69 5.62 -13.56
CA TRP A 378 -19.83 6.92 -12.90
C TRP A 378 -19.74 8.10 -13.87
N ALA A 379 -19.00 7.93 -14.96
CA ALA A 379 -18.85 8.90 -16.05
C ALA A 379 -18.84 8.17 -17.40
N THR A 380 -19.28 8.87 -18.44
CA THR A 380 -19.32 8.32 -19.81
C THR A 380 -17.98 8.44 -20.53
N HIS A 381 -17.24 9.52 -20.26
CA HIS A 381 -15.92 9.82 -20.81
C HIS A 381 -15.30 11.02 -20.07
N ILE A 382 -14.04 11.34 -20.37
CA ILE A 382 -13.43 12.64 -20.06
C ILE A 382 -13.61 13.54 -21.28
N ASP A 383 -14.24 14.70 -21.10
CA ASP A 383 -14.42 15.71 -22.14
C ASP A 383 -13.05 16.28 -22.54
N LYS A 384 -12.74 16.25 -23.84
CA LYS A 384 -11.40 16.57 -24.33
C LYS A 384 -11.07 18.06 -24.29
N ASP A 385 -12.09 18.91 -24.33
CA ASP A 385 -11.91 20.37 -24.36
C ASP A 385 -11.71 20.93 -22.96
N THR A 386 -12.37 20.34 -21.96
CA THR A 386 -12.32 20.79 -20.56
C THR A 386 -11.41 19.94 -19.68
N GLY A 387 -11.07 18.72 -20.10
CA GLY A 387 -10.36 17.74 -19.26
C GLY A 387 -11.19 17.23 -18.08
N ARG A 388 -12.53 17.39 -18.11
CA ARG A 388 -13.42 17.03 -17.00
C ARG A 388 -14.25 15.78 -17.30
N PRO A 389 -14.58 14.96 -16.29
CA PRO A 389 -15.48 13.83 -16.49
C PRO A 389 -16.90 14.31 -16.85
N VAL A 390 -17.50 13.65 -17.84
CA VAL A 390 -18.94 13.78 -18.14
C VAL A 390 -19.69 12.73 -17.35
N GLU A 391 -20.09 13.12 -16.15
CA GLU A 391 -20.71 12.23 -15.16
C GLU A 391 -22.08 11.70 -15.59
N VAL A 392 -22.37 10.48 -15.14
CA VAL A 392 -23.71 9.89 -15.21
C VAL A 392 -24.50 10.37 -13.99
N PRO A 393 -25.61 11.12 -14.14
CA PRO A 393 -26.30 11.71 -12.99
C PRO A 393 -26.72 10.72 -11.91
N ALA A 394 -27.11 9.50 -12.31
CA ALA A 394 -27.50 8.43 -11.39
C ALA A 394 -26.36 7.99 -10.44
N ALA A 395 -25.09 8.25 -10.79
CA ALA A 395 -23.96 7.96 -9.92
C ALA A 395 -23.89 8.84 -8.66
N ARG A 396 -24.62 9.97 -8.63
CA ARG A 396 -24.76 10.83 -7.45
C ARG A 396 -26.14 10.79 -6.81
N ASP A 397 -27.14 10.28 -7.55
CA ASP A 397 -28.54 10.24 -7.13
C ASP A 397 -28.90 8.87 -6.53
N TYR A 398 -28.35 8.60 -5.34
CA TYR A 398 -28.58 7.37 -4.59
C TYR A 398 -29.31 7.61 -3.25
N VAL A 399 -30.20 8.60 -3.23
CA VAL A 399 -31.06 8.96 -2.08
C VAL A 399 -32.16 7.91 -1.87
N GLU A 400 -32.91 7.61 -2.94
CA GLU A 400 -34.10 6.76 -2.89
C GLU A 400 -33.78 5.28 -3.17
N ALA A 401 -32.68 4.99 -3.89
CA ALA A 401 -32.27 3.65 -4.24
C ALA A 401 -30.74 3.52 -4.30
N PRO A 402 -30.17 2.34 -3.98
CA PRO A 402 -28.73 2.11 -4.13
C PRO A 402 -28.27 2.23 -5.57
N TYR A 403 -27.08 2.79 -5.78
CA TYR A 403 -26.39 2.78 -7.07
C TYR A 403 -25.19 1.84 -7.03
N LEU A 404 -25.20 0.77 -7.84
CA LEU A 404 -24.07 -0.15 -7.97
C LEU A 404 -22.99 0.47 -8.87
N GLN A 405 -21.93 0.99 -8.26
CA GLN A 405 -20.86 1.72 -8.92
C GLN A 405 -19.77 0.79 -9.44
N LEU A 406 -19.23 1.14 -10.60
CA LEU A 406 -17.99 0.64 -11.15
C LEU A 406 -17.11 1.83 -11.58
N PRO A 407 -15.88 1.95 -11.04
CA PRO A 407 -15.31 1.15 -9.95
C PRO A 407 -15.98 1.45 -8.59
N GLY A 408 -15.91 0.53 -7.63
CA GLY A 408 -16.27 0.81 -6.23
C GLY A 408 -15.17 1.56 -5.48
N SER A 409 -15.30 1.67 -4.15
CA SER A 409 -14.36 2.39 -3.26
C SER A 409 -12.93 1.84 -3.28
N LEU A 410 -12.76 0.54 -3.54
CA LEU A 410 -11.45 -0.07 -3.70
C LEU A 410 -10.79 0.21 -5.06
N GLY A 411 -11.52 0.85 -5.98
CA GLY A 411 -11.00 1.39 -7.23
C GLY A 411 -10.68 0.35 -8.30
N ALA A 412 -10.51 0.85 -9.52
CA ALA A 412 -10.02 0.09 -10.67
C ALA A 412 -8.54 -0.30 -10.57
N HIS A 413 -7.76 0.55 -9.89
CA HIS A 413 -6.38 0.34 -9.50
C HIS A 413 -6.22 1.07 -8.15
N ASN A 414 -5.62 0.39 -7.18
CA ASN A 414 -5.36 0.91 -5.83
C ASN A 414 -3.86 1.21 -5.66
N TRP A 415 -3.29 1.10 -4.45
CA TRP A 415 -1.89 1.42 -4.19
C TRP A 415 -0.86 0.50 -4.88
N HIS A 416 -1.24 -0.72 -5.28
CA HIS A 416 -0.35 -1.73 -5.88
C HIS A 416 0.42 -1.17 -7.09
N PRO A 417 1.73 -0.90 -7.02
CA PRO A 417 2.39 -0.07 -8.03
C PRO A 417 2.30 -0.63 -9.46
N MET A 418 1.98 0.22 -10.43
CA MET A 418 2.19 -0.06 -11.86
C MET A 418 3.66 0.12 -12.27
N SER A 419 4.07 -0.32 -13.47
CA SER A 419 5.40 -0.01 -14.03
C SER A 419 5.31 0.42 -15.48
N TYR A 420 6.33 1.11 -16.00
CA TYR A 420 6.42 1.53 -17.40
C TYR A 420 7.73 1.04 -18.01
N SER A 421 7.68 0.44 -19.20
CA SER A 421 8.88 0.09 -19.97
C SER A 421 9.04 1.04 -21.16
N ALA A 422 10.19 1.72 -21.22
CA ALA A 422 10.53 2.53 -22.40
C ALA A 422 10.79 1.66 -23.65
N ASP A 423 11.17 0.39 -23.46
CA ASP A 423 11.46 -0.53 -24.56
C ASP A 423 10.19 -0.92 -25.33
N THR A 424 9.09 -1.15 -24.61
CA THR A 424 7.79 -1.50 -25.21
C THR A 424 6.86 -0.30 -25.39
N GLY A 425 7.11 0.78 -24.66
CA GLY A 425 6.20 1.94 -24.56
C GLY A 425 4.93 1.66 -23.75
N LEU A 426 4.85 0.55 -23.03
CA LEU A 426 3.64 0.11 -22.32
C LEU A 426 3.71 0.38 -20.81
N VAL A 427 2.54 0.61 -20.22
CA VAL A 427 2.34 0.67 -18.76
C VAL A 427 1.63 -0.59 -18.30
N TYR A 428 2.19 -1.28 -17.31
CA TYR A 428 1.68 -2.53 -16.75
C TYR A 428 0.94 -2.28 -15.44
N ILE A 429 -0.39 -2.48 -15.44
CA ILE A 429 -1.30 -2.03 -14.39
C ILE A 429 -1.94 -3.24 -13.69
N PRO A 430 -1.86 -3.34 -12.35
CA PRO A 430 -2.72 -4.20 -11.54
C PRO A 430 -4.16 -3.67 -11.55
N ALA A 431 -4.91 -4.03 -12.57
CA ALA A 431 -6.29 -3.58 -12.73
C ALA A 431 -7.28 -4.56 -12.08
N GLN A 432 -8.41 -4.04 -11.60
CA GLN A 432 -9.46 -4.82 -10.95
C GLN A 432 -10.86 -4.25 -11.22
N GLU A 433 -11.86 -5.12 -11.13
CA GLU A 433 -13.28 -4.76 -11.11
C GLU A 433 -13.85 -5.18 -9.76
N LEU A 434 -14.19 -4.19 -8.94
CA LEU A 434 -14.76 -4.35 -7.61
C LEU A 434 -15.99 -3.44 -7.49
N PRO A 435 -17.20 -3.93 -7.82
CA PRO A 435 -18.41 -3.12 -7.67
C PRO A 435 -18.68 -2.76 -6.20
N TRP A 436 -19.25 -1.58 -5.97
CA TRP A 436 -19.70 -1.17 -4.64
C TRP A 436 -21.03 -0.42 -4.74
N ALA A 437 -22.00 -0.76 -3.89
CA ALA A 437 -23.27 -0.07 -3.86
C ALA A 437 -23.18 1.16 -2.94
N TYR A 438 -23.55 2.33 -3.46
CA TYR A 438 -23.67 3.56 -2.68
C TYR A 438 -25.14 3.85 -2.38
N MET A 439 -25.40 4.28 -1.15
CA MET A 439 -26.69 4.78 -0.70
C MET A 439 -26.46 5.80 0.41
N ASP A 440 -27.28 6.84 0.40
CA ASP A 440 -27.22 7.90 1.39
C ASP A 440 -27.50 7.36 2.80
N LYS A 441 -26.82 7.97 3.77
CA LYS A 441 -27.09 7.77 5.19
C LYS A 441 -27.83 8.98 5.75
N PRO A 442 -29.19 8.99 5.73
CA PRO A 442 -29.98 10.17 6.07
C PRO A 442 -29.84 10.63 7.52
N ASP A 443 -29.40 9.74 8.42
CA ASP A 443 -29.14 9.99 9.84
C ASP A 443 -27.63 10.16 10.14
N TYR A 444 -26.83 10.54 9.14
CA TYR A 444 -25.40 10.73 9.33
C TYR A 444 -25.10 11.75 10.43
N GLN A 445 -24.25 11.31 11.36
CA GLN A 445 -23.59 12.16 12.34
C GLN A 445 -22.12 11.79 12.35
N TYR A 446 -21.26 12.80 12.38
CA TYR A 446 -19.83 12.59 12.56
C TYR A 446 -19.56 11.96 13.93
N ARG A 447 -18.80 10.86 13.94
CA ARG A 447 -18.42 10.10 15.14
C ARG A 447 -16.90 9.94 15.16
N GLU A 448 -16.23 10.76 15.96
CA GLU A 448 -14.77 10.75 16.06
C GLU A 448 -14.22 9.35 16.38
N GLY A 449 -13.21 8.90 15.63
CA GLY A 449 -12.59 7.58 15.83
C GLY A 449 -13.34 6.40 15.21
N LEU A 450 -14.48 6.63 14.54
CA LEU A 450 -15.13 5.64 13.67
C LEU A 450 -15.03 6.05 12.20
N TRP A 451 -15.42 5.14 11.30
CA TRP A 451 -15.61 5.46 9.90
C TRP A 451 -16.80 6.42 9.71
N ASN A 452 -16.57 7.49 8.94
CA ASN A 452 -17.45 8.63 8.73
C ASN A 452 -17.66 8.89 7.24
N THR A 453 -18.05 7.87 6.47
CA THR A 453 -18.16 7.95 5.01
C THR A 453 -19.37 8.74 4.50
N GLY A 454 -20.45 8.85 5.30
CA GLY A 454 -21.71 9.42 4.84
C GLY A 454 -22.53 8.50 3.93
N THR A 455 -22.20 7.21 3.91
CA THR A 455 -22.86 6.16 3.11
C THR A 455 -23.29 5.01 4.02
N ASP A 456 -24.39 4.32 3.70
CA ASP A 456 -24.82 3.14 4.47
C ASP A 456 -24.09 1.89 3.98
N PHE A 457 -23.20 1.32 4.79
CA PHE A 457 -22.48 0.09 4.46
C PHE A 457 -23.36 -1.16 4.53
N SER A 458 -24.52 -1.11 5.21
CA SER A 458 -25.36 -2.29 5.42
C SER A 458 -25.98 -2.84 4.13
N ILE A 459 -26.07 -2.03 3.08
CA ILE A 459 -26.52 -2.47 1.75
C ILE A 459 -25.50 -3.37 1.03
N ASN A 460 -24.24 -3.36 1.47
CA ASN A 460 -23.15 -4.17 0.92
C ASN A 460 -22.88 -5.44 1.74
N ALA A 461 -23.82 -5.86 2.59
CA ALA A 461 -23.73 -7.14 3.27
C ALA A 461 -23.63 -8.29 2.24
N LEU A 462 -22.83 -9.31 2.55
CA LEU A 462 -22.65 -10.42 1.61
C LEU A 462 -23.96 -11.20 1.44
N PRO A 463 -24.33 -11.54 0.19
CA PRO A 463 -25.53 -12.32 -0.07
C PRO A 463 -25.40 -13.73 0.51
N THR A 464 -26.54 -14.36 0.80
CA THR A 464 -26.60 -15.69 1.41
C THR A 464 -27.11 -16.77 0.44
N GLN A 465 -27.67 -16.37 -0.69
CA GLN A 465 -28.16 -17.29 -1.71
C GLN A 465 -27.04 -17.70 -2.67
N GLU A 466 -26.85 -18.99 -2.89
CA GLU A 466 -25.76 -19.55 -3.72
C GLU A 466 -25.62 -18.86 -5.10
N ALA A 467 -26.75 -18.56 -5.75
CA ALA A 467 -26.78 -17.87 -7.04
C ALA A 467 -26.24 -16.43 -6.97
N GLU A 468 -26.57 -15.69 -5.91
CA GLU A 468 -26.11 -14.32 -5.68
C GLU A 468 -24.62 -14.28 -5.37
N ILE A 469 -24.12 -15.24 -4.59
CA ILE A 469 -22.69 -15.38 -4.28
C ILE A 469 -21.89 -15.71 -5.54
N LYS A 470 -22.41 -16.62 -6.38
CA LYS A 470 -21.80 -16.93 -7.68
C LYS A 470 -21.78 -15.68 -8.57
N GLY A 471 -22.86 -14.91 -8.58
CA GLY A 471 -22.93 -13.63 -9.29
C GLY A 471 -21.91 -12.61 -8.77
N LEU A 472 -21.79 -12.47 -7.45
CA LEU A 472 -20.81 -11.60 -6.81
C LEU A 472 -19.39 -12.01 -7.18
N LYS A 473 -19.02 -13.28 -6.99
CA LYS A 473 -17.69 -13.80 -7.38
C LYS A 473 -17.37 -13.55 -8.84
N ALA A 474 -18.35 -13.73 -9.75
CA ALA A 474 -18.16 -13.47 -11.17
C ALA A 474 -17.99 -11.97 -11.51
N ALA A 475 -18.47 -11.07 -10.64
CA ALA A 475 -18.31 -9.63 -10.77
C ALA A 475 -16.96 -9.13 -10.24
N LEU A 476 -16.32 -9.87 -9.33
CA LEU A 476 -14.98 -9.57 -8.82
C LEU A 476 -13.92 -10.06 -9.81
N LYS A 477 -13.16 -9.15 -10.39
CA LYS A 477 -12.09 -9.52 -11.34
C LYS A 477 -10.79 -8.83 -11.00
N GLY A 478 -9.68 -9.50 -11.25
CA GLY A 478 -8.35 -8.89 -11.27
C GLY A 478 -7.61 -9.28 -12.53
N ARG A 479 -6.70 -8.43 -12.98
CA ARG A 479 -5.88 -8.67 -14.17
C ARG A 479 -4.58 -7.88 -14.15
N LEU A 480 -3.59 -8.39 -14.86
CA LEU A 480 -2.46 -7.60 -15.33
C LEU A 480 -2.83 -7.01 -16.69
N LEU A 481 -2.80 -5.69 -16.80
CA LEU A 481 -3.15 -4.96 -18.02
C LEU A 481 -1.90 -4.27 -18.57
N ALA A 482 -1.49 -4.59 -19.80
CA ALA A 482 -0.54 -3.75 -20.52
C ALA A 482 -1.30 -2.70 -21.32
N TRP A 483 -1.12 -1.45 -20.93
CA TRP A 483 -1.80 -0.29 -21.48
C TRP A 483 -0.83 0.50 -22.35
N ASP A 484 -1.26 0.84 -23.57
CA ASP A 484 -0.56 1.79 -24.42
C ASP A 484 -1.02 3.20 -24.05
N PRO A 485 -0.16 4.04 -23.45
CA PRO A 485 -0.54 5.38 -23.00
C PRO A 485 -0.75 6.36 -24.16
N VAL A 486 -0.17 6.12 -25.34
CA VAL A 486 -0.33 6.97 -26.52
C VAL A 486 -1.61 6.60 -27.26
N ALA A 487 -1.85 5.31 -27.48
CA ALA A 487 -3.06 4.82 -28.14
C ALA A 487 -4.29 4.74 -27.23
N GLN A 488 -4.10 4.90 -25.90
CA GLN A 488 -5.16 4.87 -24.89
C GLN A 488 -6.03 3.60 -24.95
N LYS A 489 -5.37 2.43 -25.07
CA LYS A 489 -6.03 1.12 -25.19
C LYS A 489 -5.14 -0.02 -24.64
N PRO A 490 -5.72 -1.17 -24.30
CA PRO A 490 -4.93 -2.34 -23.94
C PRO A 490 -4.13 -2.86 -25.15
N ALA A 491 -2.83 -3.13 -24.94
CA ALA A 491 -2.02 -3.95 -25.84
C ALA A 491 -2.33 -5.43 -25.61
N TRP A 492 -2.35 -5.86 -24.35
CA TRP A 492 -2.75 -7.20 -23.92
C TRP A 492 -3.26 -7.19 -22.48
N LYS A 493 -3.85 -8.30 -22.04
CA LYS A 493 -4.26 -8.50 -20.64
C LYS A 493 -4.12 -9.97 -20.23
N VAL A 494 -3.81 -10.19 -18.95
CA VAL A 494 -3.83 -11.51 -18.29
C VAL A 494 -4.86 -11.46 -17.17
N GLU A 495 -5.92 -12.28 -17.26
CA GLU A 495 -6.91 -12.37 -16.19
C GLU A 495 -6.38 -13.22 -15.03
N HIS A 496 -6.65 -12.79 -13.81
CA HIS A 496 -6.31 -13.50 -12.58
C HIS A 496 -7.58 -14.11 -11.95
N ALA A 497 -7.40 -15.03 -11.00
CA ALA A 497 -8.51 -15.70 -10.32
C ALA A 497 -9.42 -14.73 -9.53
N GLY A 498 -8.88 -13.58 -9.12
CA GLY A 498 -9.59 -12.57 -8.36
C GLY A 498 -8.85 -11.22 -8.35
N PRO A 499 -9.44 -10.20 -7.71
CA PRO A 499 -8.88 -8.85 -7.58
C PRO A 499 -7.70 -8.81 -6.60
N TRP A 500 -7.17 -7.60 -6.34
CA TRP A 500 -6.20 -7.32 -5.28
C TRP A 500 -4.81 -7.98 -5.48
N ASN A 501 -4.41 -8.19 -6.74
CA ASN A 501 -3.09 -8.69 -7.08
C ASN A 501 -2.01 -7.61 -6.87
N GLY A 502 -0.77 -8.03 -6.70
CA GLY A 502 0.32 -7.17 -6.30
C GLY A 502 0.85 -6.23 -7.38
N GLY A 503 1.76 -5.38 -6.95
CA GLY A 503 2.45 -4.42 -7.82
C GLY A 503 3.36 -5.09 -8.86
N VAL A 504 3.86 -4.26 -9.77
CA VAL A 504 4.53 -4.69 -11.00
C VAL A 504 5.94 -4.14 -11.08
N LEU A 505 6.84 -4.93 -11.68
CA LEU A 505 8.18 -4.54 -12.13
C LEU A 505 8.31 -4.90 -13.60
N SER A 506 8.84 -3.99 -14.41
CA SER A 506 9.31 -4.28 -15.78
C SER A 506 10.83 -4.28 -15.85
N THR A 507 11.42 -5.11 -16.70
CA THR A 507 12.89 -5.21 -16.85
C THR A 507 13.36 -5.16 -18.30
N GLY A 508 14.64 -4.83 -18.51
CA GLY A 508 15.31 -4.86 -19.83
C GLY A 508 15.40 -6.26 -20.46
N GLY A 509 15.12 -7.32 -19.68
CA GLY A 509 15.01 -8.70 -20.18
C GLY A 509 13.70 -9.04 -20.90
N ASN A 510 12.92 -8.04 -21.32
CA ASN A 510 11.57 -8.21 -21.89
C ASN A 510 10.61 -8.97 -20.95
N LEU A 511 10.66 -8.67 -19.66
CA LEU A 511 9.84 -9.32 -18.64
C LEU A 511 9.05 -8.32 -17.79
N VAL A 512 7.90 -8.80 -17.34
CA VAL A 512 7.04 -8.15 -16.34
C VAL A 512 6.81 -9.12 -15.18
N PHE A 513 7.16 -8.73 -13.97
CA PHE A 513 6.97 -9.53 -12.76
C PHE A 513 5.78 -9.04 -11.95
N GLN A 514 4.96 -9.97 -11.47
CA GLN A 514 3.81 -9.65 -10.61
C GLN A 514 3.56 -10.76 -9.59
N GLY A 515 3.24 -10.36 -8.36
CA GLY A 515 2.65 -11.21 -7.35
C GLY A 515 1.11 -11.28 -7.47
N THR A 516 0.52 -12.42 -7.15
CA THR A 516 -0.92 -12.68 -7.37
C THR A 516 -1.65 -13.07 -6.10
N ALA A 517 -2.95 -12.80 -6.07
CA ALA A 517 -3.83 -13.07 -4.94
C ALA A 517 -3.95 -14.58 -4.62
N ASP A 518 -3.73 -15.45 -5.62
CA ASP A 518 -3.76 -16.90 -5.48
C ASP A 518 -2.39 -17.49 -5.07
N ALA A 519 -1.58 -16.69 -4.37
CA ALA A 519 -0.31 -17.10 -3.76
C ALA A 519 0.77 -17.56 -4.75
N HIS A 520 0.93 -16.81 -5.84
CA HIS A 520 2.06 -17.02 -6.73
C HIS A 520 2.79 -15.74 -7.10
N PHE A 521 4.08 -15.89 -7.41
CA PHE A 521 4.90 -14.89 -8.09
C PHE A 521 5.16 -15.36 -9.51
N ALA A 522 4.97 -14.49 -10.49
CA ALA A 522 5.03 -14.86 -11.91
C ALA A 522 5.82 -13.84 -12.73
N ALA A 523 6.39 -14.33 -13.83
CA ALA A 523 7.02 -13.52 -14.87
C ALA A 523 6.26 -13.71 -16.19
N TYR A 524 6.01 -12.60 -16.87
CA TYR A 524 5.29 -12.53 -18.14
C TYR A 524 6.17 -11.87 -19.20
N ASP A 525 5.99 -12.27 -20.45
CA ASP A 525 6.53 -11.56 -21.60
C ASP A 525 6.00 -10.12 -21.63
N ALA A 526 6.87 -9.12 -21.75
CA ALA A 526 6.46 -7.73 -21.66
C ALA A 526 5.67 -7.26 -22.90
N GLU A 527 5.81 -7.93 -24.04
CA GLU A 527 5.12 -7.60 -25.30
C GLU A 527 3.82 -8.39 -25.49
N THR A 528 3.76 -9.64 -25.03
CA THR A 528 2.61 -10.52 -25.31
C THR A 528 1.75 -10.85 -24.10
N GLY A 529 2.29 -10.73 -22.88
CA GLY A 529 1.63 -11.17 -21.65
C GLY A 529 1.70 -12.70 -21.43
N ASP A 530 2.45 -13.44 -22.25
CA ASP A 530 2.62 -14.88 -22.06
C ASP A 530 3.36 -15.17 -20.75
N ARG A 531 2.79 -16.03 -19.90
CA ARG A 531 3.43 -16.45 -18.64
C ARG A 531 4.65 -17.32 -18.96
N LYS A 532 5.84 -16.84 -18.59
CA LYS A 532 7.12 -17.53 -18.80
C LYS A 532 7.56 -18.35 -17.60
N TRP A 533 7.19 -17.91 -16.40
CA TRP A 533 7.57 -18.55 -15.15
C TRP A 533 6.57 -18.27 -14.04
N ARG A 534 6.50 -19.17 -13.06
CA ARG A 534 5.65 -19.03 -11.87
C ARG A 534 6.26 -19.80 -10.69
N PHE A 535 6.08 -19.27 -9.49
CA PHE A 535 6.47 -19.89 -8.22
C PHE A 535 5.36 -19.75 -7.19
N PHE A 536 5.06 -20.83 -6.44
CA PHE A 536 4.06 -20.80 -5.36
C PHE A 536 4.65 -20.20 -4.09
N THR A 537 4.07 -19.12 -3.60
CA THR A 537 4.64 -18.26 -2.54
C THR A 537 4.03 -18.51 -1.17
N GLN A 538 3.19 -19.53 -1.02
CA GLN A 538 2.47 -19.91 0.21
C GLN A 538 1.44 -18.91 0.73
N THR A 539 1.58 -17.63 0.38
CA THR A 539 0.60 -16.57 0.63
C THR A 539 0.50 -15.63 -0.57
N GLY A 540 -0.63 -14.93 -0.69
CA GLY A 540 -0.85 -13.90 -1.69
C GLY A 540 0.15 -12.75 -1.58
N ILE A 541 0.45 -12.12 -2.72
CA ILE A 541 1.38 -10.99 -2.79
C ILE A 541 0.63 -9.74 -3.23
N VAL A 542 0.80 -8.67 -2.45
CA VAL A 542 0.30 -7.33 -2.76
C VAL A 542 1.42 -6.32 -3.05
N ALA A 543 2.62 -6.50 -2.48
CA ALA A 543 3.76 -5.62 -2.72
C ALA A 543 4.28 -5.68 -4.16
N ALA A 544 5.03 -4.65 -4.57
CA ALA A 544 5.74 -4.64 -5.84
C ALA A 544 7.13 -5.29 -5.72
N PRO A 545 7.56 -6.09 -6.70
CA PRO A 545 8.92 -6.60 -6.79
C PRO A 545 9.94 -5.51 -7.18
N ILE A 546 11.22 -5.80 -6.94
CA ILE A 546 12.38 -5.02 -7.42
C ILE A 546 13.40 -5.92 -8.12
N SER A 547 14.31 -5.33 -8.88
CA SER A 547 15.51 -6.02 -9.39
C SER A 547 16.76 -5.24 -9.01
N TYR A 548 17.83 -5.98 -8.67
CA TYR A 548 19.12 -5.42 -8.25
C TYR A 548 20.24 -6.39 -8.63
N ARG A 549 21.50 -5.98 -8.45
CA ARG A 549 22.69 -6.80 -8.74
C ARG A 549 23.66 -6.78 -7.57
N VAL A 550 24.20 -7.94 -7.21
CA VAL A 550 25.28 -8.06 -6.20
C VAL A 550 26.34 -9.00 -6.74
N ASP A 551 27.61 -8.59 -6.66
CA ASP A 551 28.77 -9.35 -7.16
C ASP A 551 28.60 -9.87 -8.62
N GLY A 552 27.89 -9.11 -9.46
CA GLY A 552 27.66 -9.46 -10.87
C GLY A 552 26.44 -10.35 -11.15
N GLU A 553 25.72 -10.82 -10.12
CA GLU A 553 24.50 -11.63 -10.29
C GLU A 553 23.25 -10.75 -10.14
N GLN A 554 22.31 -10.83 -11.10
CA GLN A 554 20.99 -10.20 -10.98
C GLN A 554 20.07 -11.01 -10.06
N TYR A 555 19.33 -10.28 -9.24
CA TYR A 555 18.30 -10.81 -8.35
C TYR A 555 16.96 -10.12 -8.59
N ILE A 556 15.88 -10.82 -8.28
CA ILE A 556 14.51 -10.29 -8.17
C ILE A 556 14.05 -10.51 -6.74
N ALA A 557 13.66 -9.45 -6.03
CA ALA A 557 13.10 -9.54 -4.68
C ALA A 557 11.65 -9.10 -4.65
N VAL A 558 10.84 -9.78 -3.83
CA VAL A 558 9.44 -9.41 -3.58
C VAL A 558 9.08 -9.72 -2.13
N ALA A 559 8.26 -8.86 -1.54
CA ALA A 559 7.70 -9.11 -0.23
C ALA A 559 6.35 -9.83 -0.36
N SER A 560 6.20 -11.00 0.25
CA SER A 560 4.96 -11.78 0.29
C SER A 560 4.27 -11.64 1.64
N GLY A 561 2.97 -11.45 1.63
CA GLY A 561 2.17 -11.26 2.84
C GLY A 561 0.82 -10.68 2.45
N TRP A 562 -0.20 -11.51 2.45
CA TRP A 562 -1.54 -11.14 2.00
C TRP A 562 -2.18 -10.15 2.96
N GLY A 563 -2.71 -9.03 2.47
CA GLY A 563 -3.40 -8.09 3.35
C GLY A 563 -3.84 -6.80 2.70
N GLY A 564 -4.08 -5.79 3.53
CA GLY A 564 -4.69 -4.53 3.12
C GLY A 564 -6.23 -4.53 3.20
N GLY A 565 -6.83 -3.39 2.86
CA GLY A 565 -8.26 -3.11 3.07
C GLY A 565 -9.24 -4.10 2.45
N TYR A 566 -8.96 -4.62 1.25
CA TYR A 566 -9.81 -5.66 0.63
C TYR A 566 -9.85 -6.94 1.47
N VAL A 567 -8.69 -7.40 1.93
CA VAL A 567 -8.57 -8.67 2.66
C VAL A 567 -9.23 -8.58 4.03
N LEU A 568 -9.18 -7.42 4.70
CA LEU A 568 -9.91 -7.21 5.95
C LEU A 568 -11.43 -7.14 5.74
N GLY A 569 -11.90 -6.32 4.80
CA GLY A 569 -13.34 -6.07 4.61
C GLY A 569 -14.10 -7.20 3.91
N PHE A 570 -13.43 -7.95 3.03
CA PHE A 570 -14.05 -8.94 2.14
C PHE A 570 -13.55 -10.38 2.38
N GLY A 571 -13.04 -10.69 3.58
CA GLY A 571 -12.53 -12.04 3.91
C GLY A 571 -13.51 -13.18 3.61
N GLY A 572 -14.82 -12.93 3.75
CA GLY A 572 -15.89 -13.87 3.42
C GLY A 572 -16.24 -14.05 1.95
N VAL A 573 -15.48 -13.56 0.96
CA VAL A 573 -15.61 -14.00 -0.47
C VAL A 573 -14.39 -14.77 -0.95
N MET A 574 -13.33 -14.78 -0.14
CA MET A 574 -12.08 -15.49 -0.40
C MET A 574 -12.18 -16.90 0.18
N PRO A 575 -11.52 -17.91 -0.42
CA PRO A 575 -11.35 -19.20 0.24
C PRO A 575 -10.65 -19.00 1.58
N ALA A 576 -11.14 -19.66 2.64
CA ALA A 576 -10.38 -19.76 3.87
C ALA A 576 -9.05 -20.48 3.57
N SER A 577 -7.93 -19.78 3.75
CA SER A 577 -6.61 -20.42 3.73
C SER A 577 -6.55 -21.43 4.88
N THR A 578 -6.07 -22.63 4.61
CA THR A 578 -5.81 -23.63 5.67
C THR A 578 -4.44 -23.48 6.31
N SER A 579 -3.67 -22.49 5.87
CA SER A 579 -2.34 -22.17 6.36
C SER A 579 -2.26 -20.70 6.77
N GLU A 580 -1.40 -20.42 7.74
CA GLU A 580 -1.14 -19.08 8.26
C GLU A 580 -0.65 -18.15 7.14
N ASN A 581 -1.10 -16.90 7.13
CA ASN A 581 -0.51 -15.88 6.26
C ASN A 581 0.93 -15.63 6.74
N ALA A 582 1.94 -16.14 6.04
CA ALA A 582 3.33 -16.01 6.48
C ALA A 582 4.03 -14.86 5.73
N GLY A 583 4.26 -13.74 6.40
CA GLY A 583 5.00 -12.60 5.86
C GLY A 583 6.47 -12.94 5.60
N ARG A 584 6.96 -12.75 4.37
CA ARG A 584 8.35 -13.06 3.96
C ARG A 584 8.92 -12.08 2.95
N ILE A 585 10.25 -12.00 2.90
CA ILE A 585 10.99 -11.56 1.72
C ILE A 585 11.38 -12.80 0.92
N LEU A 586 11.10 -12.79 -0.38
CA LEU A 586 11.44 -13.85 -1.32
C LEU A 586 12.40 -13.27 -2.37
N VAL A 587 13.54 -13.93 -2.58
CA VAL A 587 14.53 -13.48 -3.56
C VAL A 587 14.88 -14.59 -4.52
N PHE A 588 14.91 -14.25 -5.80
CA PHE A 588 15.10 -15.17 -6.92
C PHE A 588 16.32 -14.78 -7.75
N LYS A 589 16.98 -15.79 -8.33
CA LYS A 589 18.04 -15.61 -9.34
C LYS A 589 18.09 -16.81 -10.30
N LEU A 590 18.83 -16.67 -11.39
CA LEU A 590 19.14 -17.82 -12.24
C LEU A 590 19.95 -18.87 -11.46
N GLY A 591 19.56 -20.13 -11.57
CA GLY A 591 20.16 -21.25 -10.86
C GLY A 591 19.82 -21.31 -9.37
N GLY A 592 18.83 -20.56 -8.89
CA GLY A 592 18.35 -20.67 -7.51
C GLY A 592 17.69 -22.03 -7.24
N THR A 593 18.03 -22.66 -6.12
CA THR A 593 17.57 -24.02 -5.77
C THR A 593 16.95 -24.14 -4.38
N GLU A 594 16.83 -23.03 -3.65
CA GLU A 594 16.24 -23.03 -2.31
C GLU A 594 14.75 -23.37 -2.38
N THR A 595 14.20 -23.85 -1.27
CA THR A 595 12.77 -24.14 -1.14
C THR A 595 12.18 -23.43 0.06
N LEU A 596 10.88 -23.11 -0.02
CA LEU A 596 10.17 -22.54 1.11
C LEU A 596 10.00 -23.58 2.23
N PRO A 597 10.04 -23.14 3.50
CA PRO A 597 9.76 -24.03 4.63
C PRO A 597 8.33 -24.58 4.56
N THR A 598 8.13 -25.81 5.04
CA THR A 598 6.79 -26.42 5.10
C THR A 598 5.88 -25.63 6.03
N MET A 599 4.68 -25.27 5.56
CA MET A 599 3.68 -24.63 6.41
C MET A 599 3.02 -25.62 7.35
N THR A 600 2.84 -25.23 8.62
CA THR A 600 2.00 -25.98 9.54
C THR A 600 0.52 -25.64 9.26
N PRO A 601 -0.35 -26.63 9.02
CA PRO A 601 -1.78 -26.38 8.91
C PRO A 601 -2.33 -25.77 10.19
N MET A 602 -3.23 -24.79 10.07
CA MET A 602 -3.92 -24.25 11.24
C MET A 602 -4.94 -25.29 11.76
N GLU A 603 -4.85 -25.66 13.04
CA GLU A 603 -5.91 -26.45 13.69
C GLU A 603 -7.14 -25.56 13.92
N ALA A 604 -8.15 -25.70 13.06
CA ALA A 604 -9.43 -25.03 13.26
C ALA A 604 -10.28 -25.78 14.30
N SER A 605 -10.10 -25.45 15.59
CA SER A 605 -11.12 -25.77 16.61
C SER A 605 -12.13 -24.63 16.64
N MET A 606 -13.29 -24.82 16.01
CA MET A 606 -14.40 -23.90 16.19
C MET A 606 -15.24 -24.36 17.39
N PRO A 607 -15.44 -23.51 18.42
CA PRO A 607 -16.43 -23.81 19.44
C PRO A 607 -17.81 -23.95 18.80
N ALA A 608 -18.64 -24.87 19.32
CA ALA A 608 -20.03 -24.94 18.90
C ALA A 608 -20.73 -23.61 19.27
N PRO A 609 -21.39 -22.94 18.32
CA PRO A 609 -22.05 -21.68 18.62
C PRO A 609 -23.22 -21.91 19.58
N PRO A 610 -23.53 -20.94 20.47
CA PRO A 610 -24.75 -21.00 21.27
C PRO A 610 -25.98 -20.94 20.36
N PRO A 611 -27.16 -21.45 20.78
CA PRO A 611 -28.38 -21.37 19.97
C PRO A 611 -28.79 -19.93 19.64
N SER A 612 -29.20 -19.67 18.40
CA SER A 612 -29.78 -18.38 18.00
C SER A 612 -31.21 -18.23 18.54
N THR A 613 -31.41 -17.39 19.56
CA THR A 613 -32.71 -17.19 20.24
C THR A 613 -33.31 -15.79 20.11
N ALA A 614 -32.55 -14.82 19.58
CA ALA A 614 -33.01 -13.45 19.40
C ALA A 614 -34.10 -13.33 18.32
N ASP A 615 -34.96 -12.32 18.45
CA ASP A 615 -35.96 -12.02 17.43
C ASP A 615 -35.34 -11.36 16.17
N ALA A 616 -36.10 -11.35 15.09
CA ALA A 616 -35.64 -10.82 13.79
C ALA A 616 -35.30 -9.32 13.85
N ALA A 617 -35.97 -8.54 14.70
CA ALA A 617 -35.72 -7.11 14.85
C ALA A 617 -34.36 -6.85 15.52
N THR A 618 -34.05 -7.62 16.56
CA THR A 618 -32.75 -7.57 17.26
C THR A 618 -31.62 -7.98 16.34
N ILE A 619 -31.82 -9.05 15.57
CA ILE A 619 -30.84 -9.53 14.57
C ILE A 619 -30.61 -8.44 13.50
N ALA A 620 -31.66 -7.82 12.96
CA ALA A 620 -31.53 -6.76 11.96
C ALA A 620 -30.83 -5.51 12.52
N LYS A 621 -31.12 -5.13 13.78
CA LYS A 621 -30.42 -4.05 14.49
C LYS A 621 -28.92 -4.35 14.60
N GLY A 622 -28.58 -5.57 15.02
CA GLY A 622 -27.20 -6.06 15.12
C GLY A 622 -26.49 -6.06 13.77
N ALA A 623 -27.14 -6.55 12.70
CA ALA A 623 -26.59 -6.60 11.36
C ALA A 623 -26.20 -5.20 10.83
N ARG A 624 -27.10 -4.22 10.98
CA ARG A 624 -26.83 -2.83 10.56
C ARG A 624 -25.67 -2.22 11.33
N ALA A 625 -25.63 -2.39 12.65
CA ALA A 625 -24.54 -1.90 13.47
C ALA A 625 -23.20 -2.56 13.10
N TYR A 626 -23.22 -3.89 12.90
CA TYR A 626 -22.05 -4.68 12.52
C TYR A 626 -21.42 -4.19 11.22
N MET A 627 -22.23 -4.03 10.17
CA MET A 627 -21.75 -3.58 8.85
C MET A 627 -21.21 -2.14 8.87
N ASN A 628 -21.61 -1.33 9.85
CA ASN A 628 -21.17 0.06 9.95
C ASN A 628 -19.98 0.26 10.92
N MET A 629 -19.57 -0.77 11.68
CA MET A 629 -18.61 -0.62 12.78
C MET A 629 -17.55 -1.71 12.85
N CYS A 630 -17.88 -2.94 12.46
CA CYS A 630 -17.05 -4.13 12.71
C CYS A 630 -16.58 -4.81 11.42
N SER A 631 -17.37 -4.73 10.34
CA SER A 631 -17.10 -5.47 9.10
C SER A 631 -15.82 -5.04 8.38
N VAL A 632 -15.37 -3.80 8.59
CA VAL A 632 -14.13 -3.28 7.99
C VAL A 632 -12.88 -3.99 8.50
N CYS A 633 -12.95 -4.63 9.68
CA CYS A 633 -11.87 -5.45 10.23
C CYS A 633 -12.21 -6.94 10.18
N HIS A 634 -13.38 -7.32 10.69
CA HIS A 634 -13.76 -8.73 10.88
C HIS A 634 -14.44 -9.37 9.66
N GLY A 635 -14.43 -8.68 8.52
CA GLY A 635 -15.09 -9.06 7.28
C GLY A 635 -16.61 -8.94 7.34
N ALA A 636 -17.25 -8.97 6.18
CA ALA A 636 -18.71 -9.01 6.13
C ALA A 636 -19.27 -10.28 6.82
N ASN A 637 -20.42 -10.13 7.49
CA ASN A 637 -21.13 -11.20 8.21
C ASN A 637 -20.33 -11.94 9.31
N GLY A 638 -19.24 -11.35 9.84
CA GLY A 638 -18.41 -12.01 10.88
C GLY A 638 -17.30 -12.90 10.36
N VAL A 639 -17.08 -12.92 9.04
CA VAL A 639 -16.19 -13.85 8.34
C VAL A 639 -14.86 -13.18 8.02
N SER A 640 -13.87 -13.46 8.85
CA SER A 640 -12.52 -12.95 8.64
C SER A 640 -11.78 -13.71 7.54
N SER A 641 -10.85 -13.03 6.89
CA SER A 641 -9.84 -13.60 5.99
C SER A 641 -8.72 -14.37 6.71
N GLY A 642 -8.67 -14.30 8.04
CA GLY A 642 -7.60 -14.86 8.86
C GLY A 642 -6.55 -13.84 9.32
N LEU A 643 -6.59 -12.59 8.84
CA LEU A 643 -5.69 -11.51 9.29
C LEU A 643 -6.02 -11.00 10.70
N VAL A 644 -7.30 -11.05 11.04
CA VAL A 644 -7.83 -10.79 12.39
C VAL A 644 -8.73 -11.95 12.80
N PRO A 645 -9.07 -12.13 14.08
CA PRO A 645 -9.95 -13.23 14.48
C PRO A 645 -11.31 -13.19 13.77
N SER A 646 -11.76 -14.35 13.27
CA SER A 646 -13.13 -14.53 12.80
C SER A 646 -14.08 -14.51 13.99
N LEU A 647 -15.10 -13.65 13.96
CA LEU A 647 -16.04 -13.55 15.07
C LEU A 647 -16.95 -14.77 15.15
N GLN A 648 -17.20 -15.44 14.02
CA GLN A 648 -17.99 -16.68 14.01
C GLN A 648 -17.34 -17.82 14.80
N SER A 649 -16.01 -17.78 15.00
CA SER A 649 -15.24 -18.77 15.75
C SER A 649 -14.87 -18.31 17.16
N SER A 650 -15.40 -17.17 17.61
CA SER A 650 -15.03 -16.59 18.91
C SER A 650 -15.69 -17.32 20.08
N TYR A 651 -14.89 -17.69 21.10
CA TYR A 651 -15.40 -18.21 22.37
C TYR A 651 -16.27 -17.19 23.13
N ALA A 652 -16.03 -15.89 22.92
CA ALA A 652 -16.82 -14.82 23.53
C ALA A 652 -18.28 -14.81 23.05
N LEU A 653 -18.63 -15.54 21.98
CA LEU A 653 -20.04 -15.71 21.62
C LEU A 653 -20.82 -16.47 22.69
N SER A 654 -20.21 -17.38 23.43
CA SER A 654 -20.91 -18.21 24.42
C SER A 654 -21.16 -17.49 25.74
N GLU A 655 -20.28 -16.56 26.12
CA GLU A 655 -20.32 -15.85 27.40
C GLU A 655 -20.60 -14.36 27.21
N VAL A 656 -21.74 -13.89 27.71
CA VAL A 656 -22.18 -12.49 27.58
C VAL A 656 -21.20 -11.53 28.27
N ALA A 657 -20.57 -11.96 29.36
CA ALA A 657 -19.60 -11.15 30.09
C ALA A 657 -18.36 -10.88 29.23
N ASP A 658 -17.74 -11.92 28.66
CA ASP A 658 -16.56 -11.82 27.81
C ASP A 658 -16.82 -10.92 26.59
N TRP A 659 -17.98 -11.06 25.94
CA TRP A 659 -18.35 -10.20 24.81
C TRP A 659 -18.41 -8.72 25.22
N LYS A 660 -18.99 -8.42 26.39
CA LYS A 660 -19.10 -7.05 26.90
C LYS A 660 -17.74 -6.51 27.32
N GLU A 661 -16.90 -7.32 27.97
CA GLU A 661 -15.56 -6.92 28.37
C GLU A 661 -14.72 -6.50 27.14
N ILE A 662 -14.84 -7.25 26.05
CA ILE A 662 -14.17 -6.94 24.79
C ILE A 662 -14.75 -5.68 24.13
N VAL A 663 -16.06 -5.63 23.91
CA VAL A 663 -16.70 -4.58 23.09
C VAL A 663 -16.86 -3.25 23.84
N LEU A 664 -17.17 -3.29 25.13
CA LEU A 664 -17.51 -2.11 25.94
C LEU A 664 -16.40 -1.71 26.91
N GLU A 665 -15.65 -2.68 27.45
CA GLU A 665 -14.64 -2.38 28.48
C GLU A 665 -13.21 -2.29 27.89
N GLY A 666 -13.02 -2.79 26.66
CA GLY A 666 -11.76 -2.67 25.94
C GLY A 666 -10.70 -3.69 26.37
N ALA A 667 -11.12 -4.89 26.79
CA ALA A 667 -10.22 -5.97 27.21
C ALA A 667 -9.11 -6.32 26.19
N LEU A 668 -9.32 -6.01 24.90
CA LEU A 668 -8.39 -6.27 23.81
C LEU A 668 -7.84 -4.99 23.15
N SER A 669 -8.01 -3.82 23.76
CA SER A 669 -7.59 -2.54 23.16
C SER A 669 -6.08 -2.42 22.98
N GLU A 670 -5.29 -3.03 23.87
CA GLU A 670 -3.83 -3.14 23.71
C GLU A 670 -3.42 -4.02 22.53
N ASN A 671 -4.34 -4.80 21.95
CA ASN A 671 -4.11 -5.58 20.72
C ASN A 671 -4.67 -4.88 19.46
N GLY A 672 -5.16 -3.65 19.59
CA GLY A 672 -5.74 -2.88 18.50
C GLY A 672 -7.25 -3.06 18.30
N MET A 673 -7.96 -3.77 19.19
CA MET A 673 -9.43 -3.86 19.16
C MET A 673 -10.06 -2.60 19.81
N PRO A 674 -10.77 -1.74 19.05
CA PRO A 674 -11.31 -0.50 19.59
C PRO A 674 -12.31 -0.74 20.73
N ASN A 675 -12.30 0.14 21.74
CA ASN A 675 -13.37 0.21 22.73
C ASN A 675 -14.56 0.97 22.14
N PHE A 676 -15.75 0.34 22.12
CA PHE A 676 -16.95 0.89 21.51
C PHE A 676 -17.95 1.50 22.49
N SER A 677 -17.65 1.60 23.79
CA SER A 677 -18.59 2.12 24.82
C SER A 677 -19.09 3.54 24.56
N LYS A 678 -18.36 4.34 23.79
CA LYS A 678 -18.79 5.68 23.36
C LYS A 678 -19.95 5.65 22.35
N PHE A 679 -20.15 4.52 21.65
CA PHE A 679 -21.05 4.40 20.50
C PHE A 679 -22.05 3.25 20.63
N VAL A 680 -21.78 2.30 21.51
CA VAL A 680 -22.53 1.05 21.69
C VAL A 680 -22.89 0.95 23.16
N ASP A 681 -24.19 0.84 23.44
CA ASP A 681 -24.70 0.50 24.77
C ASP A 681 -24.81 -1.03 24.94
N VAL A 682 -25.22 -1.46 26.13
CA VAL A 682 -25.35 -2.89 26.47
C VAL A 682 -26.32 -3.61 25.52
N ASP A 683 -27.42 -2.97 25.15
CA ASP A 683 -28.44 -3.56 24.28
C ASP A 683 -27.94 -3.70 22.83
N MET A 684 -27.18 -2.71 22.34
CA MET A 684 -26.55 -2.79 21.02
C MET A 684 -25.40 -3.81 21.01
N ALA A 685 -24.60 -3.91 22.07
CA ALA A 685 -23.58 -4.94 22.19
C ALA A 685 -24.19 -6.35 22.13
N GLU A 686 -25.33 -6.57 22.80
CA GLU A 686 -26.06 -7.84 22.73
C GLU A 686 -26.68 -8.07 21.35
N ALA A 687 -27.20 -7.03 20.68
CA ALA A 687 -27.69 -7.14 19.32
C ALA A 687 -26.59 -7.55 18.33
N LEU A 688 -25.38 -6.99 18.46
CA LEU A 688 -24.19 -7.39 17.69
C LEU A 688 -23.86 -8.87 17.94
N ARG A 689 -23.82 -9.30 19.21
CA ARG A 689 -23.58 -10.70 19.58
C ARG A 689 -24.62 -11.63 18.97
N ALA A 690 -25.89 -11.28 19.11
CA ALA A 690 -27.02 -12.05 18.59
C ALA A 690 -26.97 -12.19 17.06
N TYR A 691 -26.57 -11.13 16.34
CA TYR A 691 -26.36 -11.19 14.90
C TYR A 691 -25.25 -12.18 14.52
N ILE A 692 -24.09 -12.14 15.18
CA ILE A 692 -23.00 -13.08 14.88
C ILE A 692 -23.41 -14.52 15.21
N ILE A 693 -24.09 -14.75 16.34
CA ILE A 693 -24.63 -16.07 16.69
C ILE A 693 -25.58 -16.58 15.61
N PHE A 694 -26.47 -15.72 15.11
CA PHE A 694 -27.38 -16.05 14.03
C PHE A 694 -26.63 -16.43 12.74
N GLU A 695 -25.64 -15.65 12.34
CA GLU A 695 -24.82 -15.96 11.16
C GLU A 695 -24.05 -17.29 11.33
N THR A 696 -23.42 -17.54 12.49
CA THR A 696 -22.71 -18.80 12.75
C THR A 696 -23.64 -20.02 12.71
N ASN A 697 -24.81 -19.95 13.37
CA ASN A 697 -25.77 -21.07 13.42
C ASN A 697 -26.44 -21.35 12.10
N SER A 698 -26.60 -20.32 11.27
CA SER A 698 -27.25 -20.47 9.99
C SER A 698 -26.47 -21.37 9.03
N GLY A 699 -25.19 -21.65 9.31
CA GLY A 699 -24.29 -22.41 8.44
C GLY A 699 -24.03 -21.72 7.11
N ARG A 700 -24.55 -20.49 6.92
CA ARG A 700 -24.59 -19.76 5.66
C ARG A 700 -23.22 -19.39 5.13
N THR A 701 -22.20 -19.37 5.98
CA THR A 701 -20.82 -19.07 5.58
C THR A 701 -20.04 -20.36 5.30
N ASN A 702 -19.94 -21.27 6.27
CA ASN A 702 -19.04 -22.44 6.17
C ASN A 702 -19.51 -23.49 5.14
N ALA A 703 -20.82 -23.78 5.06
CA ALA A 703 -21.36 -24.74 4.08
C ALA A 703 -21.33 -24.23 2.63
N LEU A 704 -21.02 -22.95 2.44
CA LEU A 704 -21.13 -22.21 1.19
C LEU A 704 -19.77 -22.12 0.48
N PHE A 705 -18.68 -21.87 1.23
CA PHE A 705 -17.31 -21.85 0.69
C PHE A 705 -16.76 -23.26 0.41
N ASP A 706 -17.14 -24.25 1.22
CA ASP A 706 -16.75 -25.65 0.99
C ASP A 706 -17.42 -26.26 -0.26
N LYS A 707 -18.58 -25.72 -0.68
CA LYS A 707 -19.41 -26.28 -1.76
C LYS A 707 -19.18 -25.63 -3.13
N ILE A 708 -18.71 -24.38 -3.16
CA ILE A 708 -18.45 -23.60 -4.38
C ILE A 708 -16.98 -23.76 -4.86
N GLY A 709 -16.16 -24.49 -4.10
CA GLY A 709 -14.73 -24.63 -4.35
C GLY A 709 -13.93 -23.48 -3.73
N ARG A 710 -12.83 -23.83 -3.06
CA ARG A 710 -11.71 -22.90 -2.87
C ARG A 710 -11.19 -22.57 -4.26
N MET A 711 -10.82 -21.31 -4.55
CA MET A 711 -10.41 -20.84 -5.89
C MET A 711 -9.70 -21.98 -6.60
N ASP A 712 -10.35 -22.54 -7.63
CA ASP A 712 -9.82 -23.67 -8.35
C ASP A 712 -8.39 -23.29 -8.75
N GLU A 713 -7.40 -24.13 -8.42
CA GLU A 713 -6.11 -24.04 -9.10
C GLU A 713 -6.44 -23.97 -10.59
N PRO A 714 -6.02 -22.91 -11.32
CA PRO A 714 -6.16 -22.95 -12.76
C PRO A 714 -5.46 -24.23 -13.21
N ARG A 715 -6.24 -25.17 -13.75
CA ARG A 715 -5.69 -26.42 -14.28
C ARG A 715 -4.60 -26.04 -15.29
N GLU A 716 -3.43 -26.66 -15.09
CA GLU A 716 -2.14 -26.39 -15.73
C GLU A 716 -2.20 -25.93 -17.20
#